data_AF-A0A1E3PDQ2-F1
#
_entry.id   AF-A0A1E3PDQ2-F1
#
_cell.length_a   1.000
_cell.length_b   1.000
_cell.length_c   1.000
_cell.angle_alpha   90.00
_cell.angle_beta   90.00
_cell.angle_gamma   90.00
#
_symmetry.space_group_name_H-M   'P 1'
#
loop_
_entity.id
_entity.type
_entity.pdbx_description
1 polymer ?
#
loop_
_entity_poly.entity_id
_entity_poly.type
_entity_poly.pdbx_seq_one_letter_code
_entity_poly.pdbx_strand_id
1 'polypeptide(L)'
;MSSEQLRFDNKVVVVTGAGGGLGKAYALFFGTRGASVVVNDLGGARPGESLRAADLVVKEIESNGGKAVANYDSVEFGEKIIETAVNAFGTVHVLINNAGILRDKAFKNMTKEEFEFVYKVHVQGAYKVTHAAWPLFRNQNYGRIINTASAAGLYGNFGQANYSAAKMALVGFSETLAKEGAKYNIIVNAIAPIAGTAMTATIMPEEVVKNLKPEFVTPLVALLTHESNTESGGIYELGAGFYSKIRWERSNGVLFKADSSFTPSAILKRWEEITDFTNTPPEHPEGLADFVSLSEQSQKLEAANPQGPEISFKDQVVVVTGAGAGIGRCYALLFGKLGAKVVVNDFANPDDVVEIIRKAGGTAVGDKSNVVDGAKVIETAVKAFGTVHVVVNNAGILRDKSFLKMDEKAWNDVLNVHLFGTYAVTKAAWPYFLKQKYGRVLNTSSTSGIYGNFGQANYAAAKCGIIGFTKTLAVEGAKNNIIANVIAPNAGTAMTATILPEELVELFKPEYIAPLVALLSSDKAPISGGLFETGSGWIGQTRLQRTGGYGFPITKEITPELVMSKWSVITDFDNGRANNPNSPAESGALIMENMTNQSSDDEVNAAGQKGFSDEAIDYSYTSRDLILYNLGLGAKASELQYVYENNENFSVVPTFGVIPTMKGVIVDFGALVPNFNPMMLLHGEQYLEIRQWPIPEEATLINESKIIEVIDKGKAAIVVYGTTTKDKSDGKELFYNEGTVFIRGSGGFGGSTTSKDRGAATATNNVPARRPDLVKEIKTSEEQAAIYRLSGDFNPLHIDPDFAAAGNFPKPILHGLCTFGISGKVLFEEYGVFKNIKVRFTGVVYPGETLRVEAWKESSRKVIFQTTVVERNSVAIASAAVELEPKVGGSKL
;
A
#
# COMPACT_ATOMS: atom_id res chain seq x y z
N MET A 1 17.36 16.54 17.98
CA MET A 1 16.46 17.71 18.08
C MET A 1 15.07 17.18 18.35
N SER A 2 14.37 17.63 19.39
CA SER A 2 12.94 17.32 19.55
C SER A 2 12.21 17.97 18.38
N SER A 3 11.59 17.19 17.50
CA SER A 3 10.70 17.76 16.49
C SER A 3 9.59 18.52 17.21
N GLU A 4 9.40 19.79 16.89
CA GLU A 4 8.30 20.60 17.44
C GLU A 4 6.97 19.87 17.22
N GLN A 5 6.14 19.85 18.26
CA GLN A 5 4.82 19.22 18.24
C GLN A 5 3.93 19.90 17.18
N LEU A 6 3.18 19.14 16.37
CA LEU A 6 2.16 19.69 15.47
C LEU A 6 1.02 20.31 16.28
N ARG A 7 0.83 21.61 16.11
CA ARG A 7 -0.14 22.43 16.84
C ARG A 7 -1.27 22.87 15.92
N PHE A 8 -2.45 23.09 16.50
CA PHE A 8 -3.65 23.59 15.82
C PHE A 8 -4.13 24.89 16.46
N ASP A 9 -3.19 25.67 16.99
CA ASP A 9 -3.49 26.95 17.61
C ASP A 9 -4.20 27.87 16.61
N ASN A 10 -5.26 28.54 17.08
CA ASN A 10 -6.15 29.39 16.29
C ASN A 10 -6.93 28.67 15.16
N LYS A 11 -6.87 27.34 15.06
CA LYS A 11 -7.71 26.58 14.14
C LYS A 11 -9.05 26.24 14.79
N VAL A 12 -10.09 26.19 13.97
CA VAL A 12 -11.46 25.83 14.38
C VAL A 12 -11.81 24.51 13.71
N VAL A 13 -12.14 23.51 14.51
CA VAL A 13 -12.33 22.13 14.07
C VAL A 13 -13.76 21.71 14.36
N VAL A 14 -14.52 21.39 13.31
CA VAL A 14 -15.86 20.79 13.45
C VAL A 14 -15.73 19.28 13.30
N VAL A 15 -16.21 18.54 14.30
CA VAL A 15 -16.25 17.06 14.27
C VAL A 15 -17.69 16.61 14.41
N THR A 16 -18.20 15.91 13.39
CA THR A 16 -19.56 15.34 13.42
C THR A 16 -19.58 13.95 14.05
N GLY A 17 -20.62 13.63 14.82
CA GLY A 17 -20.72 12.38 15.57
C GLY A 17 -19.62 12.25 16.63
N ALA A 18 -19.37 13.33 17.38
CA ALA A 18 -18.25 13.49 18.29
C ALA A 18 -18.56 13.15 19.76
N GLY A 19 -19.75 12.64 20.07
CA GLY A 19 -20.14 12.26 21.43
C GLY A 19 -19.51 10.94 21.92
N GLY A 20 -18.86 10.17 21.04
CA GLY A 20 -18.17 8.93 21.38
C GLY A 20 -17.27 8.40 20.26
N GLY A 21 -16.59 7.28 20.52
CA GLY A 21 -15.75 6.58 19.55
C GLY A 21 -14.69 7.47 18.89
N LEU A 22 -14.51 7.33 17.57
CA LEU A 22 -13.57 8.10 16.76
C LEU A 22 -13.77 9.61 16.87
N GLY A 23 -15.01 10.08 16.75
CA GLY A 23 -15.30 11.52 16.80
C GLY A 23 -14.91 12.15 18.13
N LYS A 24 -15.17 11.47 19.25
CA LYS A 24 -14.70 11.91 20.57
C LYS A 24 -13.16 11.96 20.62
N ALA A 25 -12.48 10.92 20.17
CA ALA A 25 -11.01 10.88 20.18
C ALA A 25 -10.39 12.01 19.35
N TYR A 26 -10.97 12.34 18.19
CA TYR A 26 -10.55 13.50 17.40
C TYR A 26 -10.78 14.80 18.16
N ALA A 27 -11.99 15.02 18.69
CA ALA A 27 -12.34 16.25 19.38
C ALA A 27 -11.41 16.53 20.58
N LEU A 28 -11.15 15.51 21.39
CA LEU A 28 -10.21 15.60 22.52
C LEU A 28 -8.80 15.94 22.04
N PHE A 29 -8.30 15.23 21.03
CA PHE A 29 -6.96 15.48 20.50
C PHE A 29 -6.79 16.90 19.95
N PHE A 30 -7.73 17.38 19.14
CA PHE A 30 -7.65 18.74 18.61
C PHE A 30 -7.73 19.79 19.72
N GLY A 31 -8.56 19.54 20.75
CA GLY A 31 -8.63 20.37 21.95
C GLY A 31 -7.29 20.46 22.69
N THR A 32 -6.61 19.33 22.93
CA THR A 32 -5.28 19.31 23.57
C THR A 32 -4.19 19.91 22.67
N ARG A 33 -4.38 19.88 21.35
CA ARG A 33 -3.51 20.53 20.37
C ARG A 33 -3.86 22.00 20.07
N GLY A 34 -4.72 22.64 20.88
CA GLY A 34 -4.95 24.09 20.88
C GLY A 34 -6.05 24.59 19.94
N ALA A 35 -6.75 23.68 19.27
CA ALA A 35 -7.88 24.06 18.43
C ALA A 35 -9.10 24.48 19.27
N SER A 36 -9.96 25.30 18.67
CA SER A 36 -11.33 25.50 19.16
C SER A 36 -12.25 24.48 18.48
N VAL A 37 -12.93 23.65 19.26
CA VAL A 37 -13.62 22.46 18.73
C VAL A 37 -15.14 22.60 18.81
N VAL A 38 -15.84 22.37 17.69
CA VAL A 38 -17.29 22.15 17.70
C VAL A 38 -17.54 20.65 17.77
N VAL A 39 -18.13 20.23 18.89
CA VAL A 39 -18.49 18.83 19.16
C VAL A 39 -19.95 18.65 18.74
N ASN A 40 -20.18 18.16 17.52
CA ASN A 40 -21.54 17.84 17.05
C ASN A 40 -21.90 16.39 17.41
N ASP A 41 -23.00 16.20 18.13
CA ASP A 41 -23.61 14.89 18.31
C ASP A 41 -25.13 15.01 18.52
N LEU A 42 -25.90 14.26 17.72
CA LEU A 42 -27.36 14.24 17.80
C LEU A 42 -27.88 13.59 19.10
N GLY A 43 -27.05 12.77 19.76
CA GLY A 43 -27.44 11.94 20.89
C GLY A 43 -28.08 12.70 22.06
N GLY A 44 -29.16 12.15 22.60
CA GLY A 44 -29.79 12.62 23.84
C GLY A 44 -28.96 12.25 25.08
N ALA A 45 -29.36 12.78 26.24
CA ALA A 45 -28.82 12.35 27.51
C ALA A 45 -29.15 10.87 27.75
N ARG A 46 -28.20 10.09 28.28
CA ARG A 46 -28.44 8.68 28.61
C ARG A 46 -29.40 8.58 29.81
N PRO A 47 -30.17 7.49 29.97
CA PRO A 47 -31.03 7.31 31.13
C PRO A 47 -30.24 7.45 32.44
N GLY A 48 -30.58 8.46 33.26
CA GLY A 48 -29.89 8.78 34.51
C GLY A 48 -28.81 9.87 34.40
N GLU A 49 -28.49 10.37 33.20
CA GLU A 49 -27.58 11.50 32.98
C GLU A 49 -28.37 12.78 32.67
N SER A 50 -27.90 13.93 33.17
CA SER A 50 -28.49 15.25 32.88
C SER A 50 -27.89 15.94 31.64
N LEU A 51 -26.75 15.44 31.15
CA LEU A 51 -25.98 16.03 30.05
C LEU A 51 -26.03 15.14 28.81
N ARG A 52 -25.96 15.73 27.62
CA ARG A 52 -25.89 14.99 26.35
C ARG A 52 -24.45 14.55 26.08
N ALA A 53 -24.28 13.61 25.14
CA ALA A 53 -22.95 13.08 24.80
C ALA A 53 -21.96 14.18 24.35
N ALA A 54 -22.42 15.17 23.58
CA ALA A 54 -21.60 16.31 23.17
C ALA A 54 -21.14 17.17 24.37
N ASP A 55 -22.03 17.41 25.34
CA ASP A 55 -21.72 18.18 26.56
C ASP A 55 -20.59 17.56 27.37
N LEU A 56 -20.60 16.22 27.49
CA LEU A 56 -19.59 15.49 28.24
C LEU A 56 -18.20 15.67 27.63
N VAL A 57 -18.11 15.63 26.29
CA VAL A 57 -16.84 15.83 25.58
C VAL A 57 -16.38 17.28 25.65
N VAL A 58 -17.30 18.26 25.53
CA VAL A 58 -16.97 19.68 25.73
C VAL A 58 -16.39 19.92 27.11
N LYS A 59 -17.04 19.43 28.17
CA LYS A 59 -16.54 19.56 29.54
C LYS A 59 -15.16 18.93 29.71
N GLU A 60 -14.92 17.78 29.09
CA GLU A 60 -13.62 17.12 29.13
C GLU A 60 -12.54 17.99 28.46
N ILE A 61 -12.83 18.59 27.30
CA ILE A 61 -11.91 19.54 26.63
C ILE A 61 -11.65 20.77 27.50
N GLU A 62 -12.69 21.41 28.05
CA GLU A 62 -12.57 22.60 28.89
C GLU A 62 -11.81 22.31 30.19
N SER A 63 -12.04 21.16 30.82
CA SER A 63 -11.33 20.74 32.03
C SER A 63 -9.82 20.54 31.83
N ASN A 64 -9.41 20.26 30.59
CA ASN A 64 -8.02 20.14 30.17
C ASN A 64 -7.47 21.45 29.57
N GLY A 65 -8.19 22.57 29.73
CA GLY A 65 -7.75 23.91 29.29
C GLY A 65 -7.99 24.22 27.81
N GLY A 66 -8.71 23.35 27.08
CA GLY A 66 -9.09 23.56 25.68
C GLY A 66 -10.34 24.43 25.53
N LYS A 67 -10.73 24.71 24.29
CA LYS A 67 -11.94 25.48 23.94
C LYS A 67 -12.88 24.60 23.12
N ALA A 68 -14.13 24.45 23.54
CA ALA A 68 -15.10 23.70 22.79
C ALA A 68 -16.53 24.23 22.96
N VAL A 69 -17.41 23.91 22.01
CA VAL A 69 -18.85 24.18 22.08
C VAL A 69 -19.62 22.96 21.56
N ALA A 70 -20.74 22.63 22.20
CA ALA A 70 -21.59 21.52 21.79
C ALA A 70 -22.56 21.97 20.69
N ASN A 71 -22.84 21.07 19.75
CA ASN A 71 -23.94 21.19 18.82
C ASN A 71 -24.77 19.89 18.80
N TYR A 72 -26.09 20.01 18.71
CA TYR A 72 -27.03 18.87 18.79
C TYR A 72 -27.83 18.62 17.52
N ASP A 73 -27.53 19.36 16.45
CA ASP A 73 -28.26 19.25 15.20
C ASP A 73 -27.92 17.94 14.48
N SER A 74 -28.91 17.40 13.77
CA SER A 74 -28.63 16.34 12.81
C SER A 74 -27.70 16.87 11.72
N VAL A 75 -26.79 16.04 11.22
CA VAL A 75 -25.90 16.36 10.08
C VAL A 75 -26.65 16.75 8.80
N GLU A 76 -27.95 16.44 8.73
CA GLU A 76 -28.84 16.94 7.68
C GLU A 76 -28.99 18.48 7.67
N PHE A 77 -28.82 19.11 8.82
CA PHE A 77 -28.88 20.57 9.02
C PHE A 77 -27.46 21.14 9.15
N GLY A 78 -26.60 20.80 8.19
CA GLY A 78 -25.18 21.16 8.22
C GLY A 78 -24.93 22.66 8.35
N GLU A 79 -25.84 23.49 7.85
CA GLU A 79 -25.81 24.94 8.03
C GLU A 79 -25.82 25.37 9.51
N LYS A 80 -26.60 24.70 10.37
CA LYS A 80 -26.68 25.01 11.81
C LYS A 80 -25.43 24.58 12.57
N ILE A 81 -24.84 23.47 12.13
CA ILE A 81 -23.56 22.97 12.69
C ILE A 81 -22.46 23.98 12.39
N ILE A 82 -22.37 24.46 11.16
CA ILE A 82 -21.37 25.47 10.78
C ILE A 82 -21.69 26.84 11.39
N GLU A 83 -22.95 27.22 11.49
CA GLU A 83 -23.38 28.44 12.21
C GLU A 83 -22.91 28.42 13.66
N THR A 84 -22.96 27.26 14.34
CA THR A 84 -22.43 27.11 15.69
C THR A 84 -20.92 27.42 15.74
N ALA A 85 -20.14 26.95 14.76
CA ALA A 85 -18.71 27.25 14.66
C ALA A 85 -18.46 28.75 14.45
N VAL A 86 -19.21 29.38 13.57
CA VAL A 86 -19.10 30.81 13.26
C VAL A 86 -19.50 31.67 14.47
N ASN A 87 -20.61 31.34 15.14
CA ASN A 87 -21.08 32.09 16.29
C ASN A 87 -20.12 31.99 17.49
N ALA A 88 -19.52 30.83 17.72
CA ALA A 88 -18.60 30.62 18.84
C ALA A 88 -17.17 31.10 18.54
N PHE A 89 -16.68 30.89 17.31
CA PHE A 89 -15.26 31.00 16.98
C PHE A 89 -14.96 31.78 15.68
N GLY A 90 -15.98 32.33 15.02
CA GLY A 90 -15.85 33.24 13.87
C GLY A 90 -15.69 32.58 12.50
N THR A 91 -15.23 31.33 12.43
CA THR A 91 -15.05 30.59 11.15
C THR A 91 -14.97 29.07 11.39
N VAL A 92 -14.68 28.30 10.33
CA VAL A 92 -14.24 26.90 10.40
C VAL A 92 -12.98 26.71 9.55
N HIS A 93 -12.04 25.89 10.02
CA HIS A 93 -10.76 25.62 9.33
C HIS A 93 -10.61 24.14 8.95
N VAL A 94 -11.06 23.25 9.84
CA VAL A 94 -11.01 21.80 9.67
C VAL A 94 -12.42 21.23 9.84
N LEU A 95 -12.81 20.34 8.94
CA LEU A 95 -14.07 19.61 9.01
C LEU A 95 -13.81 18.11 8.96
N ILE A 96 -14.26 17.39 9.98
CA ILE A 96 -14.18 15.93 10.04
C ILE A 96 -15.60 15.36 9.92
N ASN A 97 -15.93 14.89 8.72
CA ASN A 97 -17.17 14.17 8.44
C ASN A 97 -17.04 12.73 8.95
N ASN A 98 -17.41 12.54 10.22
CA ASN A 98 -17.29 11.27 10.95
C ASN A 98 -18.63 10.66 11.35
N ALA A 99 -19.70 11.46 11.48
CA ALA A 99 -21.03 10.96 11.87
C ALA A 99 -21.46 9.75 11.02
N GLY A 100 -22.01 8.73 11.68
CA GLY A 100 -22.35 7.50 11.02
C GLY A 100 -23.34 6.63 11.78
N ILE A 101 -23.97 5.72 11.06
CA ILE A 101 -24.95 4.76 11.56
C ILE A 101 -24.90 3.44 10.76
N LEU A 102 -25.31 2.32 11.37
CA LEU A 102 -25.46 1.02 10.71
C LEU A 102 -26.91 0.57 10.67
N ARG A 103 -27.27 -0.15 9.60
CA ARG A 103 -28.56 -0.85 9.40
C ARG A 103 -28.28 -2.13 8.61
N ASP A 104 -27.45 -2.98 9.21
CA ASP A 104 -26.89 -4.15 8.56
C ASP A 104 -27.95 -5.23 8.38
N LYS A 105 -28.16 -5.63 7.13
CA LYS A 105 -29.06 -6.71 6.73
C LYS A 105 -28.60 -7.26 5.39
N ALA A 106 -28.67 -8.59 5.22
CA ALA A 106 -28.56 -9.20 3.90
C ALA A 106 -29.46 -8.46 2.91
N PHE A 107 -28.98 -8.21 1.70
CA PHE A 107 -29.63 -7.39 0.68
C PHE A 107 -31.08 -7.82 0.41
N LYS A 108 -31.37 -9.13 0.47
CA LYS A 108 -32.75 -9.65 0.35
C LYS A 108 -33.72 -9.11 1.41
N ASN A 109 -33.24 -8.81 2.62
CA ASN A 109 -34.02 -8.36 3.78
C ASN A 109 -33.95 -6.86 4.03
N MET A 110 -32.99 -6.15 3.43
CA MET A 110 -32.81 -4.70 3.58
C MET A 110 -33.99 -3.93 2.97
N THR A 111 -34.58 -2.98 3.70
CA THR A 111 -35.66 -2.14 3.16
C THR A 111 -35.11 -0.88 2.49
N LYS A 112 -35.97 -0.18 1.73
CA LYS A 112 -35.61 1.10 1.09
C LYS A 112 -35.26 2.14 2.13
N GLU A 113 -36.05 2.23 3.20
CA GLU A 113 -35.88 3.19 4.29
C GLU A 113 -34.55 2.98 5.00
N GLU A 114 -34.12 1.74 5.20
CA GLU A 114 -32.82 1.41 5.79
C GLU A 114 -31.66 1.77 4.87
N PHE A 115 -31.82 1.62 3.55
CA PHE A 115 -30.81 2.02 2.58
C PHE A 115 -30.67 3.55 2.55
N GLU A 116 -31.79 4.26 2.40
CA GLU A 116 -31.84 5.71 2.35
C GLU A 116 -31.35 6.35 3.66
N PHE A 117 -31.73 5.79 4.81
CA PHE A 117 -31.33 6.35 6.10
C PHE A 117 -29.82 6.29 6.34
N VAL A 118 -29.16 5.18 5.99
CA VAL A 118 -27.70 5.09 6.05
C VAL A 118 -27.07 6.12 5.12
N TYR A 119 -27.54 6.20 3.87
CA TYR A 119 -27.01 7.18 2.92
C TYR A 119 -27.19 8.64 3.40
N LYS A 120 -28.35 8.93 3.98
CA LYS A 120 -28.70 10.25 4.51
C LYS A 120 -27.74 10.71 5.60
N VAL A 121 -27.41 9.85 6.56
CA VAL A 121 -26.47 10.21 7.63
C VAL A 121 -25.04 10.37 7.10
N HIS A 122 -24.56 9.39 6.33
CA HIS A 122 -23.15 9.33 5.93
C HIS A 122 -22.79 10.30 4.80
N VAL A 123 -23.64 10.41 3.78
CA VAL A 123 -23.29 11.12 2.53
C VAL A 123 -24.06 12.43 2.40
N GLN A 124 -25.39 12.43 2.61
CA GLN A 124 -26.16 13.68 2.61
C GLN A 124 -25.67 14.60 3.74
N GLY A 125 -25.40 14.04 4.93
CA GLY A 125 -24.84 14.78 6.05
C GLY A 125 -23.48 15.41 5.72
N ALA A 126 -22.54 14.61 5.17
CA ALA A 126 -21.24 15.13 4.74
C ALA A 126 -21.38 16.24 3.69
N TYR A 127 -22.25 16.06 2.68
CA TYR A 127 -22.57 17.08 1.69
C TYR A 127 -23.06 18.38 2.36
N LYS A 128 -24.05 18.29 3.24
CA LYS A 128 -24.68 19.45 3.89
C LYS A 128 -23.68 20.25 4.73
N VAL A 129 -22.91 19.58 5.57
CA VAL A 129 -21.93 20.22 6.46
C VAL A 129 -20.77 20.80 5.64
N THR A 130 -20.26 20.06 4.66
CA THR A 130 -19.18 20.55 3.80
C THR A 130 -19.63 21.69 2.90
N HIS A 131 -20.85 21.64 2.34
CA HIS A 131 -21.40 22.72 1.52
C HIS A 131 -21.58 24.01 2.34
N ALA A 132 -22.01 23.92 3.60
CA ALA A 132 -22.10 25.07 4.50
C ALA A 132 -20.71 25.65 4.87
N ALA A 133 -19.70 24.81 5.04
CA ALA A 133 -18.32 25.24 5.34
C ALA A 133 -17.58 25.82 4.11
N TRP A 134 -17.95 25.38 2.90
CA TRP A 134 -17.22 25.66 1.66
C TRP A 134 -17.01 27.16 1.36
N PRO A 135 -18.01 28.06 1.52
CA PRO A 135 -17.80 29.49 1.33
C PRO A 135 -16.75 30.06 2.28
N LEU A 136 -16.73 29.62 3.54
CA LEU A 136 -15.77 30.07 4.55
C LEU A 136 -14.35 29.65 4.17
N PHE A 137 -14.16 28.37 3.84
CA PHE A 137 -12.87 27.86 3.38
C PHE A 137 -12.33 28.60 2.17
N ARG A 138 -13.20 28.89 1.19
CA ARG A 138 -12.83 29.64 -0.01
C ARG A 138 -12.44 31.09 0.30
N ASN A 139 -13.21 31.76 1.15
CA ASN A 139 -12.97 33.16 1.48
C ASN A 139 -11.66 33.35 2.25
N GLN A 140 -11.32 32.43 3.15
CA GLN A 140 -10.09 32.48 3.93
C GLN A 140 -8.89 31.79 3.25
N ASN A 141 -9.08 31.23 2.03
CA ASN A 141 -8.06 30.50 1.28
C ASN A 141 -7.37 29.38 2.11
N TYR A 142 -8.16 28.65 2.89
CA TYR A 142 -7.71 27.53 3.70
C TYR A 142 -8.88 26.64 4.10
N GLY A 143 -8.76 25.34 3.88
CA GLY A 143 -9.67 24.34 4.42
C GLY A 143 -9.05 22.96 4.47
N ARG A 144 -9.44 22.15 5.46
CA ARG A 144 -8.99 20.76 5.59
C ARG A 144 -10.19 19.87 5.87
N ILE A 145 -10.44 18.89 5.03
CA ILE A 145 -11.62 18.03 5.13
C ILE A 145 -11.18 16.56 5.18
N ILE A 146 -11.75 15.83 6.14
CA ILE A 146 -11.65 14.37 6.21
C ILE A 146 -13.03 13.77 6.05
N ASN A 147 -13.20 12.90 5.06
CA ASN A 147 -14.39 12.07 4.91
C ASN A 147 -14.09 10.64 5.38
N THR A 148 -14.91 10.13 6.29
CA THR A 148 -14.73 8.80 6.87
C THR A 148 -15.40 7.74 5.98
N ALA A 149 -14.62 7.09 5.12
CA ALA A 149 -14.99 5.91 4.33
C ALA A 149 -14.91 4.63 5.20
N SER A 150 -14.70 3.45 4.59
CA SER A 150 -14.40 2.19 5.28
C SER A 150 -13.94 1.10 4.29
N ALA A 151 -13.29 0.05 4.79
CA ALA A 151 -12.99 -1.15 4.02
C ALA A 151 -14.25 -1.79 3.38
N ALA A 152 -15.40 -1.74 4.07
CA ALA A 152 -16.67 -2.19 3.48
C ALA A 152 -17.09 -1.35 2.26
N GLY A 153 -16.79 -0.05 2.25
CA GLY A 153 -16.97 0.80 1.06
C GLY A 153 -16.03 0.40 -0.07
N LEU A 154 -14.75 0.26 0.25
CA LEU A 154 -13.69 -0.03 -0.72
C LEU A 154 -13.84 -1.41 -1.38
N TYR A 155 -14.26 -2.43 -0.63
CA TYR A 155 -14.23 -3.83 -1.07
C TYR A 155 -15.58 -4.54 -1.06
N GLY A 156 -16.63 -3.91 -0.53
CA GLY A 156 -17.94 -4.55 -0.30
C GLY A 156 -17.93 -5.47 0.91
N ASN A 157 -19.07 -5.58 1.62
CA ASN A 157 -19.19 -6.48 2.75
C ASN A 157 -20.59 -7.08 2.83
N PHE A 158 -20.68 -8.37 3.16
CA PHE A 158 -21.96 -9.07 3.24
C PHE A 158 -22.92 -8.37 4.22
N GLY A 159 -24.15 -8.10 3.79
CA GLY A 159 -25.18 -7.48 4.63
C GLY A 159 -25.05 -5.97 4.78
N GLN A 160 -24.12 -5.33 4.05
CA GLN A 160 -23.82 -3.91 4.18
C GLN A 160 -23.99 -3.14 2.86
N ALA A 161 -24.89 -3.57 1.97
CA ALA A 161 -25.06 -2.96 0.64
C ALA A 161 -25.30 -1.43 0.68
N ASN A 162 -26.04 -0.95 1.68
CA ASN A 162 -26.27 0.48 1.96
C ASN A 162 -25.01 1.19 2.49
N TYR A 163 -24.34 0.59 3.46
CA TYR A 163 -23.14 1.14 4.08
C TYR A 163 -21.96 1.16 3.11
N SER A 164 -21.72 0.09 2.36
CA SER A 164 -20.72 0.03 1.30
C SER A 164 -20.97 1.07 0.21
N ALA A 165 -22.23 1.26 -0.21
CA ALA A 165 -22.60 2.33 -1.13
C ALA A 165 -22.25 3.72 -0.56
N ALA A 166 -22.66 4.00 0.68
CA ALA A 166 -22.41 5.29 1.32
C ALA A 166 -20.92 5.58 1.51
N LYS A 167 -20.15 4.60 2.01
CA LYS A 167 -18.72 4.78 2.30
C LYS A 167 -17.88 4.89 1.03
N MET A 168 -18.27 4.22 -0.05
CA MET A 168 -17.60 4.40 -1.34
C MET A 168 -17.99 5.73 -2.01
N ALA A 169 -19.23 6.20 -1.84
CA ALA A 169 -19.64 7.53 -2.33
C ALA A 169 -18.79 8.66 -1.74
N LEU A 170 -18.37 8.53 -0.47
CA LEU A 170 -17.47 9.48 0.18
C LEU A 170 -16.06 9.53 -0.43
N VAL A 171 -15.60 8.46 -1.10
CA VAL A 171 -14.31 8.45 -1.81
C VAL A 171 -14.39 9.36 -3.04
N GLY A 172 -15.34 9.10 -3.96
CA GLY A 172 -15.53 9.93 -5.15
C GLY A 172 -15.93 11.38 -4.83
N PHE A 173 -16.61 11.60 -3.69
CA PHE A 173 -16.88 12.94 -3.16
C PHE A 173 -15.58 13.64 -2.74
N SER A 174 -14.70 12.96 -2.00
CA SER A 174 -13.40 13.50 -1.58
C SER A 174 -12.51 13.87 -2.76
N GLU A 175 -12.34 12.98 -3.74
CA GLU A 175 -11.49 13.23 -4.91
C GLU A 175 -12.01 14.40 -5.75
N THR A 176 -13.34 14.54 -5.87
CA THR A 176 -13.93 15.70 -6.55
C THR A 176 -13.66 16.98 -5.79
N LEU A 177 -13.90 17.02 -4.47
CA LEU A 177 -13.64 18.22 -3.68
C LEU A 177 -12.15 18.58 -3.62
N ALA A 178 -11.25 17.59 -3.64
CA ALA A 178 -9.81 17.82 -3.73
C ALA A 178 -9.46 18.62 -5.00
N LYS A 179 -10.02 18.22 -6.15
CA LYS A 179 -9.86 18.93 -7.44
C LYS A 179 -10.49 20.33 -7.42
N GLU A 180 -11.70 20.47 -6.87
CA GLU A 180 -12.37 21.78 -6.78
C GLU A 180 -11.71 22.75 -5.80
N GLY A 181 -11.16 22.21 -4.72
CA GLY A 181 -10.59 22.93 -3.59
C GLY A 181 -9.14 23.39 -3.79
N ALA A 182 -8.41 22.76 -4.70
CA ALA A 182 -6.96 22.98 -4.88
C ALA A 182 -6.58 24.46 -5.00
N LYS A 183 -7.28 25.23 -5.84
CA LYS A 183 -7.01 26.67 -6.04
C LYS A 183 -7.35 27.57 -4.85
N TYR A 184 -8.01 27.03 -3.83
CA TYR A 184 -8.42 27.72 -2.61
C TYR A 184 -7.66 27.20 -1.38
N ASN A 185 -6.61 26.39 -1.57
CA ASN A 185 -5.90 25.69 -0.49
C ASN A 185 -6.87 24.91 0.42
N ILE A 186 -7.87 24.28 -0.20
CA ILE A 186 -8.78 23.35 0.45
C ILE A 186 -8.31 21.95 0.09
N ILE A 187 -7.85 21.22 1.10
CA ILE A 187 -7.36 19.85 0.97
C ILE A 187 -8.41 18.90 1.51
N VAL A 188 -8.69 17.82 0.77
CA VAL A 188 -9.71 16.84 1.12
C VAL A 188 -9.13 15.44 0.96
N ASN A 189 -9.23 14.62 2.01
CA ASN A 189 -8.80 13.22 1.97
C ASN A 189 -9.89 12.29 2.53
N ALA A 190 -9.85 11.03 2.12
CA ALA A 190 -10.69 9.97 2.67
C ALA A 190 -9.86 9.03 3.55
N ILE A 191 -10.45 8.59 4.66
CA ILE A 191 -9.87 7.55 5.51
C ILE A 191 -10.83 6.36 5.61
N ALA A 192 -10.30 5.15 5.66
CA ALA A 192 -11.01 3.90 5.87
C ALA A 192 -10.51 3.26 7.17
N PRO A 193 -10.97 3.77 8.34
CA PRO A 193 -10.47 3.30 9.62
C PRO A 193 -11.13 1.99 10.06
N ILE A 194 -10.38 1.18 10.82
CA ILE A 194 -10.90 0.13 11.68
C ILE A 194 -10.68 0.54 13.14
N ALA A 195 -11.77 0.67 13.90
CA ALA A 195 -11.72 1.04 15.30
C ALA A 195 -12.81 0.34 16.12
N GLY A 196 -12.48 0.03 17.37
CA GLY A 196 -13.37 -0.43 18.43
C GLY A 196 -14.24 0.73 18.89
N THR A 197 -15.51 0.68 18.55
CA THR A 197 -16.53 1.68 18.90
C THR A 197 -17.80 0.95 19.33
N ALA A 198 -18.78 1.66 19.89
CA ALA A 198 -20.09 1.08 20.16
C ALA A 198 -20.73 0.47 18.89
N MET A 199 -20.38 0.98 17.70
CA MET A 199 -20.85 0.48 16.42
C MET A 199 -20.21 -0.88 16.09
N THR A 200 -18.89 -1.01 16.18
CA THR A 200 -18.16 -2.25 15.82
C THR A 200 -18.25 -3.34 16.87
N ALA A 201 -18.49 -2.99 18.14
CA ALA A 201 -18.75 -3.94 19.22
C ALA A 201 -20.00 -4.82 19.00
N THR A 202 -20.88 -4.44 18.06
CA THR A 202 -22.04 -5.28 17.70
C THR A 202 -21.69 -6.44 16.77
N ILE A 203 -20.50 -6.41 16.16
CA ILE A 203 -20.08 -7.37 15.12
C ILE A 203 -18.68 -7.97 15.35
N MET A 204 -17.93 -7.50 16.36
CA MET A 204 -16.57 -7.96 16.67
C MET A 204 -16.48 -8.49 18.11
N PRO A 205 -15.60 -9.47 18.39
CA PRO A 205 -15.31 -9.92 19.76
C PRO A 205 -14.77 -8.78 20.63
N GLU A 206 -15.10 -8.80 21.93
CA GLU A 206 -14.74 -7.74 22.89
C GLU A 206 -13.22 -7.49 22.98
N GLU A 207 -12.41 -8.56 22.95
CA GLU A 207 -10.95 -8.47 22.97
C GLU A 207 -10.39 -7.73 21.75
N VAL A 208 -10.98 -7.95 20.57
CA VAL A 208 -10.61 -7.27 19.33
C VAL A 208 -10.98 -5.79 19.41
N VAL A 209 -12.18 -5.47 19.90
CA VAL A 209 -12.65 -4.09 20.11
C VAL A 209 -11.72 -3.33 21.05
N LYS A 210 -11.28 -3.94 22.15
CA LYS A 210 -10.40 -3.33 23.15
C LYS A 210 -9.04 -2.92 22.58
N ASN A 211 -8.53 -3.68 21.63
CA ASN A 211 -7.23 -3.44 20.99
C ASN A 211 -7.32 -2.50 19.77
N LEU A 212 -8.51 -2.23 19.25
CA LEU A 212 -8.76 -1.29 18.16
C LEU A 212 -9.05 0.14 18.68
N LYS A 213 -8.19 0.67 19.54
CA LYS A 213 -8.42 1.98 20.16
C LYS A 213 -8.63 3.11 19.14
N PRO A 214 -9.69 3.94 19.25
CA PRO A 214 -9.91 5.10 18.39
C PRO A 214 -8.70 6.05 18.27
N GLU A 215 -7.90 6.14 19.32
CA GLU A 215 -6.70 6.96 19.43
C GLU A 215 -5.63 6.57 18.39
N PHE A 216 -5.66 5.35 17.84
CA PHE A 216 -4.76 4.95 16.76
C PHE A 216 -5.12 5.57 15.41
N VAL A 217 -6.33 6.08 15.23
CA VAL A 217 -6.75 6.71 13.96
C VAL A 217 -6.41 8.20 13.94
N THR A 218 -6.51 8.85 15.10
CA THR A 218 -6.33 10.29 15.29
C THR A 218 -5.01 10.87 14.74
N PRO A 219 -3.84 10.22 14.87
CA PRO A 219 -2.56 10.75 14.39
C PRO A 219 -2.55 11.06 12.90
N LEU A 220 -3.09 10.15 12.07
CA LEU A 220 -3.18 10.38 10.63
C LEU A 220 -4.17 11.49 10.30
N VAL A 221 -5.32 11.52 10.97
CA VAL A 221 -6.33 12.58 10.77
C VAL A 221 -5.76 13.95 11.08
N ALA A 222 -5.04 14.08 12.19
CA ALA A 222 -4.33 15.30 12.54
C ALA A 222 -3.29 15.65 11.48
N LEU A 223 -2.45 14.69 11.08
CA LEU A 223 -1.44 14.92 10.05
C LEU A 223 -2.04 15.46 8.74
N LEU A 224 -3.08 14.80 8.22
CA LEU A 224 -3.76 15.17 6.97
C LEU A 224 -4.51 16.51 7.05
N THR A 225 -4.80 17.00 8.25
CA THR A 225 -5.50 18.27 8.47
C THR A 225 -4.59 19.38 9.01
N HIS A 226 -3.30 19.11 9.20
CA HIS A 226 -2.34 20.13 9.58
C HIS A 226 -2.03 21.07 8.39
N GLU A 227 -1.60 22.29 8.68
CA GLU A 227 -1.26 23.27 7.62
C GLU A 227 -0.03 22.87 6.81
N SER A 228 0.86 22.04 7.37
CA SER A 228 2.01 21.47 6.65
C SER A 228 1.65 20.33 5.69
N ASN A 229 0.42 19.81 5.72
CA ASN A 229 0.01 18.76 4.80
C ASN A 229 -0.15 19.31 3.38
N THR A 230 0.38 18.57 2.41
CA THR A 230 0.24 18.85 0.97
C THR A 230 -0.62 17.81 0.24
N GLU A 231 -0.97 16.71 0.90
CA GLU A 231 -1.68 15.58 0.30
C GLU A 231 -3.17 15.87 0.19
N SER A 232 -3.72 15.77 -1.02
CA SER A 232 -5.15 15.98 -1.32
C SER A 232 -5.62 14.91 -2.29
N GLY A 233 -6.86 14.46 -2.14
CA GLY A 233 -7.43 13.34 -2.90
C GLY A 233 -6.92 11.96 -2.44
N GLY A 234 -6.15 11.89 -1.35
CA GLY A 234 -5.61 10.65 -0.83
C GLY A 234 -6.67 9.78 -0.14
N ILE A 235 -6.49 8.46 -0.26
CA ILE A 235 -7.28 7.43 0.42
C ILE A 235 -6.34 6.66 1.34
N TYR A 236 -6.71 6.50 2.61
CA TYR A 236 -5.85 5.84 3.59
C TYR A 236 -6.59 4.75 4.35
N GLU A 237 -5.90 3.64 4.60
CA GLU A 237 -6.37 2.55 5.46
C GLU A 237 -5.54 2.48 6.73
N LEU A 238 -6.23 2.36 7.87
CA LEU A 238 -5.59 2.46 9.17
C LEU A 238 -6.40 1.85 10.31
N GLY A 239 -5.71 1.41 11.34
CA GLY A 239 -6.29 0.83 12.55
C GLY A 239 -5.21 0.10 13.35
N ALA A 240 -5.41 -0.02 14.66
CA ALA A 240 -4.44 -0.69 15.55
C ALA A 240 -2.97 -0.27 15.34
N GLY A 241 -2.70 0.99 15.04
CA GLY A 241 -1.33 1.50 14.79
C GLY A 241 -0.73 1.17 13.42
N PHE A 242 -1.46 0.51 12.53
CA PHE A 242 -1.08 0.35 11.13
C PHE A 242 -1.63 1.50 10.28
N TYR A 243 -0.82 2.00 9.34
CA TYR A 243 -1.17 3.07 8.39
C TYR A 243 -0.69 2.73 6.99
N SER A 244 -1.55 2.92 5.99
CA SER A 244 -1.24 2.67 4.58
C SER A 244 -1.99 3.65 3.67
N LYS A 245 -1.46 3.86 2.46
CA LYS A 245 -2.10 4.65 1.41
C LYS A 245 -2.68 3.72 0.35
N ILE A 246 -3.79 4.14 -0.25
CA ILE A 246 -4.47 3.44 -1.35
C ILE A 246 -4.49 4.34 -2.58
N ARG A 247 -4.35 3.72 -3.75
CA ARG A 247 -4.56 4.35 -5.06
C ARG A 247 -5.34 3.43 -5.98
N TRP A 248 -5.86 4.01 -7.06
CA TRP A 248 -6.42 3.25 -8.18
C TRP A 248 -5.30 2.68 -9.03
N GLU A 249 -5.47 1.44 -9.48
CA GLU A 249 -4.58 0.75 -10.40
C GLU A 249 -5.42 0.25 -11.58
N ARG A 250 -5.03 0.61 -12.79
CA ARG A 250 -5.72 0.27 -14.04
C ARG A 250 -4.81 -0.60 -14.89
N SER A 251 -5.29 -1.75 -15.32
CA SER A 251 -4.57 -2.60 -16.28
C SER A 251 -4.29 -1.80 -17.56
N ASN A 252 -3.23 -2.15 -18.29
CA ASN A 252 -3.01 -1.63 -19.65
C ASN A 252 -4.21 -1.89 -20.58
N GLY A 253 -4.98 -2.93 -20.26
CA GLY A 253 -6.18 -3.29 -20.98
C GLY A 253 -5.86 -3.80 -22.38
N VAL A 254 -6.91 -3.94 -23.17
CA VAL A 254 -6.84 -4.53 -24.50
C VAL A 254 -7.54 -3.65 -25.49
N LEU A 255 -6.86 -3.42 -26.61
CA LEU A 255 -7.43 -2.78 -27.78
C LEU A 255 -8.01 -3.84 -28.73
N PHE A 256 -9.26 -3.60 -29.11
CA PHE A 256 -10.02 -4.35 -30.09
C PHE A 256 -10.25 -3.47 -31.31
N LYS A 257 -10.23 -4.07 -32.51
CA LYS A 257 -10.60 -3.38 -33.74
C LYS A 257 -12.07 -2.96 -33.65
N ALA A 258 -12.33 -1.65 -33.68
CA ALA A 258 -13.66 -1.09 -33.52
C ALA A 258 -14.52 -1.26 -34.79
N ASP A 259 -14.94 -2.49 -35.07
CA ASP A 259 -15.81 -2.86 -36.18
C ASP A 259 -16.77 -4.00 -35.78
N SER A 260 -17.42 -4.63 -36.77
CA SER A 260 -18.37 -5.72 -36.53
C SER A 260 -17.78 -6.99 -35.90
N SER A 261 -16.45 -7.17 -35.93
CA SER A 261 -15.76 -8.27 -35.25
C SER A 261 -15.60 -8.04 -33.75
N PHE A 262 -15.83 -6.82 -33.25
CA PHE A 262 -15.79 -6.52 -31.82
C PHE A 262 -17.07 -7.02 -31.13
N THR A 263 -17.04 -8.29 -30.74
CA THR A 263 -18.18 -8.99 -30.14
C THR A 263 -17.91 -9.35 -28.67
N PRO A 264 -18.95 -9.71 -27.89
CA PRO A 264 -18.75 -10.28 -26.55
C PRO A 264 -17.84 -11.52 -26.56
N SER A 265 -17.91 -12.31 -27.63
CA SER A 265 -17.08 -13.50 -27.81
C SER A 265 -15.60 -13.16 -28.02
N ALA A 266 -15.31 -12.08 -28.75
CA ALA A 266 -13.95 -11.58 -28.93
C ALA A 266 -13.33 -11.12 -27.60
N ILE A 267 -14.13 -10.45 -26.77
CA ILE A 267 -13.69 -10.03 -25.43
C ILE A 267 -13.37 -11.26 -24.57
N LEU A 268 -14.26 -12.26 -24.54
CA LEU A 268 -14.04 -13.48 -23.77
C LEU A 268 -12.78 -14.22 -24.22
N LYS A 269 -12.47 -14.22 -25.52
CA LYS A 269 -11.27 -14.86 -26.06
C LYS A 269 -9.97 -14.26 -25.52
N ARG A 270 -9.98 -12.96 -25.23
CA ARG A 270 -8.82 -12.17 -24.76
C ARG A 270 -9.00 -11.68 -23.32
N TRP A 271 -9.81 -12.39 -22.54
CA TRP A 271 -10.18 -11.96 -21.19
C TRP A 271 -8.96 -11.81 -20.28
N GLU A 272 -8.05 -12.78 -20.30
CA GLU A 272 -6.84 -12.78 -19.47
C GLU A 272 -5.97 -11.54 -19.72
N GLU A 273 -5.90 -11.06 -20.97
CA GLU A 273 -5.14 -9.84 -21.31
C GLU A 273 -5.80 -8.57 -20.73
N ILE A 274 -7.13 -8.52 -20.64
CA ILE A 274 -7.86 -7.38 -20.06
C ILE A 274 -7.61 -7.29 -18.55
N THR A 275 -7.50 -8.44 -17.89
CA THR A 275 -7.36 -8.54 -16.43
C THR A 275 -5.91 -8.71 -15.97
N ASP A 276 -4.95 -8.54 -16.88
CA ASP A 276 -3.53 -8.66 -16.57
C ASP A 276 -2.97 -7.36 -15.98
N PHE A 277 -2.35 -7.48 -14.82
CA PHE A 277 -1.65 -6.41 -14.10
C PHE A 277 -0.14 -6.69 -13.97
N THR A 278 0.38 -7.72 -14.63
CA THR A 278 1.72 -8.27 -14.37
C THR A 278 2.68 -8.19 -15.56
N ASN A 279 2.24 -8.53 -16.79
CA ASN A 279 3.17 -8.59 -17.92
C ASN A 279 3.53 -7.20 -18.48
N THR A 280 2.64 -6.22 -18.32
CA THR A 280 2.92 -4.82 -18.62
C THR A 280 2.60 -3.98 -17.38
N PRO A 281 3.49 -3.07 -16.94
CA PRO A 281 3.26 -2.27 -15.75
C PRO A 281 1.91 -1.56 -15.81
N PRO A 282 1.01 -1.75 -14.83
CA PRO A 282 -0.28 -1.11 -14.82
C PRO A 282 -0.17 0.41 -14.60
N GLU A 283 -1.21 1.13 -14.98
CA GLU A 283 -1.31 2.57 -14.80
C GLU A 283 -1.84 2.90 -13.41
N HIS A 284 -1.46 4.08 -12.89
CA HIS A 284 -1.97 4.64 -11.65
C HIS A 284 -2.67 5.98 -11.94
N PRO A 285 -3.84 5.94 -12.61
CA PRO A 285 -4.45 7.12 -13.20
C PRO A 285 -5.09 8.05 -12.15
N GLU A 286 -5.06 9.36 -12.45
CA GLU A 286 -5.85 10.40 -11.77
C GLU A 286 -7.06 10.87 -12.62
N GLY A 287 -7.32 10.19 -13.74
CA GLY A 287 -8.33 10.55 -14.73
C GLY A 287 -8.58 9.48 -15.80
N LEU A 288 -9.41 9.84 -16.78
CA LEU A 288 -9.76 8.96 -17.90
C LEU A 288 -8.54 8.59 -18.76
N ALA A 289 -8.58 7.39 -19.36
CA ALA A 289 -7.63 6.97 -20.38
C ALA A 289 -7.70 7.90 -21.62
N ASP A 290 -6.63 7.95 -22.41
CA ASP A 290 -6.59 8.73 -23.65
C ASP A 290 -7.43 8.05 -24.76
N PHE A 291 -8.74 8.22 -24.67
CA PHE A 291 -9.70 7.63 -25.58
C PHE A 291 -9.59 8.13 -27.03
N VAL A 292 -8.95 9.28 -27.26
CA VAL A 292 -8.66 9.79 -28.61
C VAL A 292 -7.59 8.91 -29.23
N SER A 293 -6.42 8.80 -28.58
CA SER A 293 -5.32 7.95 -29.03
C SER A 293 -5.74 6.49 -29.17
N LEU A 294 -6.49 5.95 -28.18
CA LEU A 294 -7.02 4.59 -28.23
C LEU A 294 -7.97 4.39 -29.42
N SER A 295 -8.83 5.36 -29.74
CA SER A 295 -9.72 5.29 -30.90
C SER A 295 -8.95 5.25 -32.21
N GLU A 296 -7.94 6.11 -32.37
CA GLU A 296 -7.10 6.13 -33.57
C GLU A 296 -6.33 4.82 -33.75
N GLN A 297 -5.76 4.28 -32.66
CA GLN A 297 -5.05 3.01 -32.68
C GLN A 297 -6.00 1.84 -33.01
N SER A 298 -7.21 1.85 -32.46
CA SER A 298 -8.22 0.81 -32.71
C SER A 298 -8.61 0.76 -34.19
N GLN A 299 -8.78 1.92 -34.83
CA GLN A 299 -9.12 2.03 -36.25
C GLN A 299 -7.98 1.52 -37.15
N LYS A 300 -6.73 1.65 -36.72
CA LYS A 300 -5.53 1.20 -37.46
C LYS A 300 -5.28 -0.31 -37.37
N LEU A 301 -5.95 -1.04 -36.48
CA LEU A 301 -5.81 -2.50 -36.39
C LEU A 301 -6.26 -3.16 -37.71
N GLU A 302 -5.40 -3.93 -38.37
CA GLU A 302 -5.73 -4.53 -39.68
C GLU A 302 -6.53 -5.83 -39.54
N ALA A 303 -6.17 -6.69 -38.58
CA ALA A 303 -6.81 -7.98 -38.39
C ALA A 303 -8.17 -7.85 -37.70
N ALA A 304 -9.13 -8.68 -38.12
CA ALA A 304 -10.39 -8.86 -37.40
C ALA A 304 -10.12 -9.45 -36.00
N ASN A 305 -10.96 -9.08 -35.01
CA ASN A 305 -10.78 -9.58 -33.66
C ASN A 305 -10.99 -11.11 -33.60
N PRO A 306 -10.11 -11.87 -32.94
CA PRO A 306 -10.27 -13.32 -32.79
C PRO A 306 -11.50 -13.61 -31.95
N GLN A 307 -12.34 -14.55 -32.40
CA GLN A 307 -13.56 -14.93 -31.70
C GLN A 307 -13.31 -16.10 -30.74
N GLY A 308 -14.03 -16.11 -29.63
CA GLY A 308 -14.03 -17.18 -28.64
C GLY A 308 -15.31 -18.02 -28.71
N PRO A 309 -15.74 -18.60 -27.57
CA PRO A 309 -17.06 -19.23 -27.46
C PRO A 309 -18.20 -18.24 -27.75
N GLU A 310 -19.29 -18.73 -28.33
CA GLU A 310 -20.48 -17.92 -28.61
C GLU A 310 -21.15 -17.42 -27.31
N ILE A 311 -21.59 -16.16 -27.33
CA ILE A 311 -22.40 -15.55 -26.26
C ILE A 311 -23.82 -15.39 -26.78
N SER A 312 -24.78 -15.99 -26.08
CA SER A 312 -26.20 -16.00 -26.46
C SER A 312 -27.06 -15.67 -25.24
N PHE A 313 -28.15 -14.96 -25.49
CA PHE A 313 -29.18 -14.61 -24.52
C PHE A 313 -30.52 -15.24 -24.84
N LYS A 314 -30.53 -16.30 -25.67
CA LYS A 314 -31.74 -17.03 -26.03
C LYS A 314 -32.51 -17.43 -24.77
N ASP A 315 -33.80 -17.15 -24.76
CA ASP A 315 -34.74 -17.41 -23.66
C ASP A 315 -34.49 -16.60 -22.37
N GLN A 316 -33.48 -15.72 -22.34
CA GLN A 316 -33.23 -14.83 -21.21
C GLN A 316 -34.03 -13.53 -21.33
N VAL A 317 -34.32 -12.94 -20.17
CA VAL A 317 -35.07 -11.68 -20.05
C VAL A 317 -34.14 -10.62 -19.49
N VAL A 318 -33.92 -9.58 -20.27
CA VAL A 318 -32.96 -8.51 -19.97
C VAL A 318 -33.70 -7.20 -19.79
N VAL A 319 -33.52 -6.57 -18.63
CA VAL A 319 -34.01 -5.21 -18.37
C VAL A 319 -32.84 -4.24 -18.55
N VAL A 320 -33.01 -3.25 -19.43
CA VAL A 320 -32.03 -2.16 -19.61
C VAL A 320 -32.71 -0.84 -19.30
N THR A 321 -32.22 -0.12 -18.30
CA THR A 321 -32.76 1.20 -17.90
C THR A 321 -32.08 2.35 -18.64
N GLY A 322 -32.80 3.42 -18.95
CA GLY A 322 -32.28 4.53 -19.76
C GLY A 322 -31.89 4.07 -21.17
N ALA A 323 -32.74 3.24 -21.78
CA ALA A 323 -32.47 2.52 -23.01
C ALA A 323 -33.14 3.10 -24.26
N GLY A 324 -33.82 4.24 -24.16
CA GLY A 324 -34.47 4.90 -25.29
C GLY A 324 -33.46 5.56 -26.25
N ALA A 325 -32.29 5.96 -25.73
CA ALA A 325 -31.25 6.65 -26.50
C ALA A 325 -29.83 6.31 -26.02
N GLY A 326 -28.82 6.85 -26.72
CA GLY A 326 -27.41 6.78 -26.33
C GLY A 326 -26.88 5.35 -26.10
N ILE A 327 -26.04 5.19 -25.09
CA ILE A 327 -25.42 3.90 -24.74
C ILE A 327 -26.44 2.82 -24.38
N GLY A 328 -27.50 3.16 -23.63
CA GLY A 328 -28.53 2.19 -23.23
C GLY A 328 -29.29 1.61 -24.40
N ARG A 329 -29.57 2.44 -25.43
CA ARG A 329 -30.13 1.97 -26.70
C ARG A 329 -29.22 0.93 -27.35
N CYS A 330 -27.92 1.21 -27.45
CA CYS A 330 -26.98 0.27 -28.07
C CYS A 330 -26.89 -1.06 -27.30
N TYR A 331 -27.00 -1.03 -25.96
CA TYR A 331 -27.08 -2.24 -25.14
C TYR A 331 -28.34 -3.04 -25.47
N ALA A 332 -29.51 -2.41 -25.44
CA ALA A 332 -30.79 -3.07 -25.71
C ALA A 332 -30.83 -3.70 -27.12
N LEU A 333 -30.32 -2.99 -28.13
CA LEU A 333 -30.23 -3.50 -29.50
C LEU A 333 -29.32 -4.73 -29.59
N LEU A 334 -28.15 -4.70 -28.93
CA LEU A 334 -27.24 -5.85 -28.93
C LEU A 334 -27.86 -7.05 -28.20
N PHE A 335 -28.49 -6.87 -27.04
CA PHE A 335 -29.18 -7.97 -26.35
C PHE A 335 -30.28 -8.58 -27.21
N GLY A 336 -31.08 -7.75 -27.89
CA GLY A 336 -32.10 -8.22 -28.83
C GLY A 336 -31.50 -9.04 -29.97
N LYS A 337 -30.38 -8.59 -30.56
CA LYS A 337 -29.64 -9.32 -31.60
C LYS A 337 -29.09 -10.67 -31.09
N LEU A 338 -28.71 -10.75 -29.81
CA LEU A 338 -28.21 -11.97 -29.19
C LEU A 338 -29.32 -12.90 -28.68
N GLY A 339 -30.60 -12.61 -28.99
CA GLY A 339 -31.74 -13.47 -28.72
C GLY A 339 -32.47 -13.23 -27.39
N ALA A 340 -32.16 -12.14 -26.68
CA ALA A 340 -32.85 -11.78 -25.44
C ALA A 340 -34.29 -11.31 -25.69
N LYS A 341 -35.15 -11.52 -24.69
CA LYS A 341 -36.42 -10.78 -24.52
C LYS A 341 -36.11 -9.51 -23.74
N VAL A 342 -36.17 -8.35 -24.39
CA VAL A 342 -35.65 -7.09 -23.83
C VAL A 342 -36.79 -6.21 -23.28
N VAL A 343 -36.65 -5.77 -22.04
CA VAL A 343 -37.42 -4.64 -21.49
C VAL A 343 -36.59 -3.39 -21.67
N VAL A 344 -37.07 -2.50 -22.56
CA VAL A 344 -36.48 -1.19 -22.81
C VAL A 344 -37.13 -0.21 -21.83
N ASN A 345 -36.46 0.09 -20.73
CA ASN A 345 -36.93 1.12 -19.81
C ASN A 345 -36.37 2.49 -20.22
N ASP A 346 -37.25 3.44 -20.48
CA ASP A 346 -36.91 4.84 -20.68
C ASP A 346 -38.12 5.70 -20.35
N PHE A 347 -37.95 6.65 -19.41
CA PHE A 347 -39.07 7.47 -18.96
C PHE A 347 -39.60 8.42 -20.06
N ALA A 348 -38.76 8.75 -21.05
CA ALA A 348 -39.13 9.64 -22.14
C ALA A 348 -39.72 8.86 -23.31
N ASN A 349 -38.95 7.98 -23.93
CA ASN A 349 -39.43 7.17 -25.06
C ASN A 349 -38.68 5.84 -25.23
N PRO A 350 -39.28 4.69 -24.85
CA PRO A 350 -38.73 3.38 -25.14
C PRO A 350 -39.21 2.80 -26.49
N ASP A 351 -40.25 3.37 -27.10
CA ASP A 351 -41.03 2.72 -28.17
C ASP A 351 -40.21 2.57 -29.46
N ASP A 352 -39.38 3.57 -29.81
CA ASP A 352 -38.53 3.55 -31.00
C ASP A 352 -37.54 2.37 -30.98
N VAL A 353 -36.90 2.13 -29.84
CA VAL A 353 -35.94 1.03 -29.68
C VAL A 353 -36.65 -0.32 -29.69
N VAL A 354 -37.83 -0.41 -29.07
CA VAL A 354 -38.67 -1.62 -29.11
C VAL A 354 -39.06 -1.96 -30.56
N GLU A 355 -39.46 -0.99 -31.36
CA GLU A 355 -39.77 -1.20 -32.76
C GLU A 355 -38.57 -1.67 -33.57
N ILE A 356 -37.39 -1.09 -33.35
CA ILE A 356 -36.15 -1.51 -34.04
C ILE A 356 -35.85 -2.98 -33.71
N ILE A 357 -35.92 -3.38 -32.44
CA ILE A 357 -35.68 -4.78 -32.03
C ILE A 357 -36.69 -5.71 -32.70
N ARG A 358 -37.98 -5.37 -32.70
CA ARG A 358 -39.04 -6.17 -33.32
C ARG A 358 -38.90 -6.27 -34.83
N LYS A 359 -38.57 -5.18 -35.52
CA LYS A 359 -38.32 -5.14 -36.98
C LYS A 359 -37.12 -6.01 -37.36
N ALA A 360 -36.12 -6.13 -36.48
CA ALA A 360 -34.98 -7.03 -36.64
C ALA A 360 -35.28 -8.49 -36.25
N GLY A 361 -36.54 -8.83 -35.92
CA GLY A 361 -36.97 -10.19 -35.54
C GLY A 361 -36.77 -10.55 -34.05
N GLY A 362 -36.35 -9.60 -33.22
CA GLY A 362 -36.20 -9.79 -31.78
C GLY A 362 -37.49 -9.59 -30.99
N THR A 363 -37.45 -9.86 -29.68
CA THR A 363 -38.58 -9.67 -28.76
C THR A 363 -38.28 -8.54 -27.78
N ALA A 364 -39.14 -7.52 -27.74
CA ALA A 364 -39.00 -6.42 -26.78
C ALA A 364 -40.34 -5.83 -26.33
N VAL A 365 -40.34 -5.20 -25.15
CA VAL A 365 -41.43 -4.38 -24.61
C VAL A 365 -40.87 -3.09 -24.01
N GLY A 366 -41.62 -1.99 -24.11
CA GLY A 366 -41.26 -0.71 -23.54
C GLY A 366 -41.78 -0.54 -22.12
N ASP A 367 -41.01 0.15 -21.28
CA ASP A 367 -41.39 0.56 -19.93
C ASP A 367 -41.08 2.05 -19.72
N LYS A 368 -42.07 2.84 -19.30
CA LYS A 368 -41.93 4.29 -19.03
C LYS A 368 -41.81 4.61 -17.54
N SER A 369 -41.63 3.60 -16.70
CA SER A 369 -41.57 3.77 -15.25
C SER A 369 -40.27 4.48 -14.84
N ASN A 370 -40.33 5.31 -13.81
CA ASN A 370 -39.12 5.89 -13.23
C ASN A 370 -38.34 4.81 -12.47
N VAL A 371 -37.01 4.78 -12.61
CA VAL A 371 -36.14 3.79 -11.96
C VAL A 371 -36.20 3.82 -10.43
N VAL A 372 -36.59 4.94 -9.80
CA VAL A 372 -36.84 4.97 -8.35
C VAL A 372 -38.04 4.12 -7.93
N ASP A 373 -38.96 3.86 -8.86
CA ASP A 373 -40.07 2.91 -8.74
C ASP A 373 -39.67 1.54 -9.33
N GLY A 374 -38.48 1.04 -8.98
CA GLY A 374 -37.90 -0.17 -9.60
C GLY A 374 -38.81 -1.41 -9.59
N ALA A 375 -39.75 -1.51 -8.65
CA ALA A 375 -40.78 -2.55 -8.65
C ALA A 375 -41.65 -2.53 -9.92
N LYS A 376 -42.06 -1.35 -10.42
CA LYS A 376 -42.84 -1.21 -11.66
C LYS A 376 -42.03 -1.61 -12.88
N VAL A 377 -40.74 -1.24 -12.91
CA VAL A 377 -39.81 -1.62 -13.99
C VAL A 377 -39.71 -3.15 -14.10
N ILE A 378 -39.53 -3.84 -12.97
CA ILE A 378 -39.44 -5.32 -12.94
C ILE A 378 -40.82 -5.96 -13.17
N GLU A 379 -41.90 -5.36 -12.71
CA GLU A 379 -43.26 -5.82 -12.99
C GLU A 379 -43.54 -5.88 -14.50
N THR A 380 -43.04 -4.93 -15.30
CA THR A 380 -43.13 -4.97 -16.76
C THR A 380 -42.46 -6.21 -17.34
N ALA A 381 -41.25 -6.57 -16.86
CA ALA A 381 -40.56 -7.80 -17.27
C ALA A 381 -41.36 -9.06 -16.94
N VAL A 382 -41.89 -9.13 -15.72
CA VAL A 382 -42.63 -10.29 -15.21
C VAL A 382 -43.97 -10.44 -15.92
N LYS A 383 -44.70 -9.36 -16.17
CA LYS A 383 -45.97 -9.39 -16.92
C LYS A 383 -45.77 -9.80 -18.37
N ALA A 384 -44.73 -9.30 -19.03
CA ALA A 384 -44.49 -9.58 -20.43
C ALA A 384 -43.84 -10.96 -20.66
N PHE A 385 -42.92 -11.37 -19.79
CA PHE A 385 -42.03 -12.50 -20.05
C PHE A 385 -41.91 -13.51 -18.89
N GLY A 386 -42.61 -13.29 -17.77
CA GLY A 386 -42.73 -14.23 -16.65
C GLY A 386 -41.60 -14.20 -15.61
N THR A 387 -40.45 -13.59 -15.92
CA THR A 387 -39.29 -13.48 -15.01
C THR A 387 -38.33 -12.36 -15.44
N VAL A 388 -37.23 -12.19 -14.71
CA VAL A 388 -36.07 -11.38 -15.08
C VAL A 388 -34.78 -12.19 -14.86
N HIS A 389 -33.85 -12.14 -15.80
CA HIS A 389 -32.56 -12.84 -15.73
C HIS A 389 -31.38 -11.88 -15.60
N VAL A 390 -31.49 -10.71 -16.24
CA VAL A 390 -30.44 -9.70 -16.29
C VAL A 390 -31.04 -8.32 -16.00
N VAL A 391 -30.35 -7.52 -15.20
CA VAL A 391 -30.60 -6.08 -15.04
C VAL A 391 -29.34 -5.31 -15.39
N VAL A 392 -29.46 -4.39 -16.34
CA VAL A 392 -28.43 -3.40 -16.70
C VAL A 392 -28.89 -2.02 -16.23
N ASN A 393 -28.37 -1.58 -15.08
CA ASN A 393 -28.68 -0.29 -14.46
C ASN A 393 -27.84 0.82 -15.09
N ASN A 394 -28.38 1.40 -16.17
CA ASN A 394 -27.74 2.42 -16.99
C ASN A 394 -28.40 3.82 -16.92
N ALA A 395 -29.62 3.95 -16.38
CA ALA A 395 -30.33 5.23 -16.35
C ALA A 395 -29.50 6.33 -15.67
N GLY A 396 -29.60 7.55 -16.19
CA GLY A 396 -28.75 8.64 -15.73
C GLY A 396 -29.16 10.02 -16.20
N ILE A 397 -28.71 11.04 -15.45
CA ILE A 397 -28.89 12.46 -15.73
C ILE A 397 -27.65 13.24 -15.27
N LEU A 398 -27.44 14.44 -15.82
CA LEU A 398 -26.42 15.38 -15.31
C LEU A 398 -27.08 16.62 -14.69
N ARG A 399 -26.44 17.14 -13.64
CA ARG A 399 -26.79 18.38 -12.95
C ARG A 399 -25.50 19.08 -12.53
N ASP A 400 -24.60 19.24 -13.49
CA ASP A 400 -23.22 19.68 -13.26
C ASP A 400 -23.19 21.14 -12.81
N LYS A 401 -22.55 21.38 -11.68
CA LYS A 401 -22.34 22.70 -11.06
C LYS A 401 -21.10 22.60 -10.18
N SER A 402 -20.31 23.68 -10.12
CA SER A 402 -19.28 23.77 -9.08
C SER A 402 -19.89 23.56 -7.70
N PHE A 403 -19.14 22.98 -6.77
CA PHE A 403 -19.65 22.57 -5.47
C PHE A 403 -20.31 23.74 -4.72
N LEU A 404 -19.76 24.96 -4.80
CA LEU A 404 -20.37 26.16 -4.22
C LEU A 404 -21.78 26.47 -4.77
N LYS A 405 -22.01 26.19 -6.06
CA LYS A 405 -23.27 26.51 -6.75
C LYS A 405 -24.24 25.33 -6.77
N MET A 406 -23.86 24.19 -6.21
CA MET A 406 -24.62 22.96 -6.26
C MET A 406 -25.74 22.99 -5.21
N ASP A 407 -26.95 23.30 -5.66
CA ASP A 407 -28.13 23.25 -4.80
C ASP A 407 -28.54 21.80 -4.46
N GLU A 408 -29.30 21.66 -3.37
CA GLU A 408 -29.74 20.38 -2.85
C GLU A 408 -30.61 19.60 -3.85
N LYS A 409 -31.37 20.30 -4.70
CA LYS A 409 -32.19 19.65 -5.72
C LYS A 409 -31.31 18.96 -6.76
N ALA A 410 -30.29 19.65 -7.27
CA ALA A 410 -29.31 19.09 -8.19
C ALA A 410 -28.56 17.89 -7.58
N TRP A 411 -28.23 17.97 -6.29
CA TRP A 411 -27.63 16.86 -5.55
C TRP A 411 -28.57 15.64 -5.47
N ASN A 412 -29.80 15.85 -4.99
CA ASN A 412 -30.78 14.79 -4.79
C ASN A 412 -31.27 14.18 -6.11
N ASP A 413 -31.52 14.99 -7.14
CA ASP A 413 -31.94 14.52 -8.47
C ASP A 413 -30.97 13.46 -9.00
N VAL A 414 -29.66 13.74 -8.95
CA VAL A 414 -28.60 12.85 -9.45
C VAL A 414 -28.54 11.56 -8.62
N LEU A 415 -28.54 11.66 -7.29
CA LEU A 415 -28.52 10.48 -6.43
C LEU A 415 -29.74 9.58 -6.58
N ASN A 416 -30.92 10.19 -6.71
CA ASN A 416 -32.18 9.48 -6.92
C ASN A 416 -32.14 8.63 -8.18
N VAL A 417 -31.73 9.19 -9.31
CA VAL A 417 -31.68 8.43 -10.57
C VAL A 417 -30.57 7.39 -10.54
N HIS A 418 -29.35 7.78 -10.14
CA HIS A 418 -28.17 6.94 -10.32
C HIS A 418 -28.05 5.87 -9.25
N LEU A 419 -28.05 6.24 -7.97
CA LEU A 419 -27.78 5.30 -6.89
C LEU A 419 -29.07 4.64 -6.40
N PHE A 420 -30.07 5.44 -6.02
CA PHE A 420 -31.32 4.90 -5.48
C PHE A 420 -32.16 4.18 -6.54
N GLY A 421 -32.13 4.63 -7.80
CA GLY A 421 -32.72 3.91 -8.93
C GLY A 421 -32.06 2.56 -9.18
N THR A 422 -30.72 2.52 -9.21
CA THR A 422 -29.94 1.27 -9.31
C THR A 422 -30.28 0.30 -8.17
N TYR A 423 -30.36 0.80 -6.93
CA TYR A 423 -30.81 0.00 -5.79
C TYR A 423 -32.22 -0.54 -6.01
N ALA A 424 -33.19 0.32 -6.34
CA ALA A 424 -34.61 -0.03 -6.40
C ALA A 424 -34.89 -1.09 -7.47
N VAL A 425 -34.33 -0.93 -8.68
CA VAL A 425 -34.50 -1.91 -9.78
C VAL A 425 -33.85 -3.24 -9.40
N THR A 426 -32.62 -3.21 -8.89
CA THR A 426 -31.91 -4.44 -8.48
C THR A 426 -32.60 -5.15 -7.33
N LYS A 427 -33.09 -4.40 -6.34
CA LYS A 427 -33.83 -4.91 -5.18
C LYS A 427 -35.13 -5.60 -5.61
N ALA A 428 -35.84 -5.05 -6.59
CA ALA A 428 -37.05 -5.66 -7.15
C ALA A 428 -36.77 -6.94 -7.96
N ALA A 429 -35.62 -7.01 -8.64
CA ALA A 429 -35.21 -8.20 -9.40
C ALA A 429 -34.66 -9.33 -8.51
N TRP A 430 -34.07 -8.99 -7.37
CA TRP A 430 -33.34 -9.93 -6.50
C TRP A 430 -34.13 -11.19 -6.08
N PRO A 431 -35.42 -11.11 -5.71
CA PRO A 431 -36.19 -12.31 -5.36
C PRO A 431 -36.31 -13.32 -6.51
N TYR A 432 -36.42 -12.84 -7.76
CA TYR A 432 -36.47 -13.70 -8.95
C TYR A 432 -35.13 -14.40 -9.17
N PHE A 433 -34.02 -13.65 -9.04
CA PHE A 433 -32.67 -14.21 -9.14
C PHE A 433 -32.40 -15.29 -8.10
N LEU A 434 -32.79 -15.04 -6.84
CA LEU A 434 -32.66 -16.02 -5.76
C LEU A 434 -33.49 -17.29 -6.04
N LYS A 435 -34.73 -17.13 -6.49
CA LYS A 435 -35.63 -18.25 -6.77
C LYS A 435 -35.09 -19.14 -7.89
N GLN A 436 -34.58 -18.55 -8.95
CA GLN A 436 -34.09 -19.29 -10.13
C GLN A 436 -32.61 -19.69 -10.04
N LYS A 437 -31.89 -19.26 -8.99
CA LYS A 437 -30.44 -19.45 -8.81
C LYS A 437 -29.64 -19.02 -10.05
N TYR A 438 -30.04 -17.89 -10.61
CA TYR A 438 -29.37 -17.24 -11.73
C TYR A 438 -29.72 -15.76 -11.71
N GLY A 439 -28.72 -14.89 -11.79
CA GLY A 439 -28.93 -13.46 -11.98
C GLY A 439 -27.68 -12.78 -12.49
N ARG A 440 -27.85 -11.74 -13.30
CA ARG A 440 -26.75 -10.91 -13.79
C ARG A 440 -27.11 -9.46 -13.59
N VAL A 441 -26.30 -8.77 -12.80
CA VAL A 441 -26.44 -7.35 -12.51
C VAL A 441 -25.24 -6.63 -13.11
N LEU A 442 -25.49 -5.71 -14.03
CA LEU A 442 -24.46 -4.81 -14.52
C LEU A 442 -24.85 -3.38 -14.16
N ASN A 443 -23.98 -2.70 -13.42
CA ASN A 443 -24.19 -1.32 -13.02
C ASN A 443 -23.27 -0.38 -13.79
N THR A 444 -23.74 0.83 -14.07
CA THR A 444 -22.95 1.86 -14.75
C THR A 444 -22.42 2.88 -13.74
N SER A 445 -21.11 2.85 -13.48
CA SER A 445 -20.35 3.89 -12.77
C SER A 445 -19.89 4.99 -13.76
N SER A 446 -18.75 5.65 -13.50
CA SER A 446 -18.08 6.65 -14.33
C SER A 446 -16.63 6.83 -13.87
N THR A 447 -15.73 7.24 -14.76
CA THR A 447 -14.39 7.73 -14.40
C THR A 447 -14.46 8.96 -13.49
N SER A 448 -15.49 9.81 -13.61
CA SER A 448 -15.75 10.89 -12.63
C SER A 448 -16.03 10.35 -11.22
N GLY A 449 -16.61 9.16 -11.12
CA GLY A 449 -16.83 8.50 -9.83
C GLY A 449 -15.55 7.88 -9.27
N ILE A 450 -14.72 7.30 -10.14
CA ILE A 450 -13.46 6.65 -9.75
C ILE A 450 -12.41 7.69 -9.36
N TYR A 451 -12.22 8.75 -10.14
CA TYR A 451 -11.09 9.68 -9.99
C TYR A 451 -11.51 11.08 -9.51
N GLY A 452 -12.80 11.32 -9.31
CA GLY A 452 -13.36 12.66 -9.09
C GLY A 452 -13.29 13.56 -10.33
N ASN A 453 -14.20 14.53 -10.43
CA ASN A 453 -14.18 15.53 -11.50
C ASN A 453 -14.78 16.87 -11.06
N PHE A 454 -14.14 17.99 -11.41
CA PHE A 454 -14.59 19.32 -11.04
C PHE A 454 -16.03 19.57 -11.49
N GLY A 455 -16.89 20.05 -10.59
CA GLY A 455 -18.28 20.41 -10.89
C GLY A 455 -19.25 19.22 -10.90
N GLN A 456 -18.78 18.03 -10.50
CA GLN A 456 -19.55 16.80 -10.54
C GLN A 456 -19.62 16.11 -9.17
N ALA A 457 -19.55 16.84 -8.05
CA ALA A 457 -19.53 16.26 -6.70
C ALA A 457 -20.71 15.31 -6.42
N ASN A 458 -21.93 15.66 -6.85
CA ASN A 458 -23.12 14.81 -6.78
C ASN A 458 -22.99 13.54 -7.64
N TYR A 459 -22.56 13.70 -8.89
CA TYR A 459 -22.42 12.60 -9.84
C TYR A 459 -21.29 11.64 -9.44
N ALA A 460 -20.15 12.17 -9.04
CA ALA A 460 -19.02 11.40 -8.53
C ALA A 460 -19.41 10.59 -7.29
N ALA A 461 -20.09 11.20 -6.31
CA ALA A 461 -20.60 10.49 -5.14
C ALA A 461 -21.57 9.36 -5.54
N ALA A 462 -22.53 9.63 -6.43
CA ALA A 462 -23.48 8.63 -6.89
C ALA A 462 -22.79 7.44 -7.57
N LYS A 463 -21.92 7.72 -8.55
CA LYS A 463 -21.24 6.72 -9.37
C LYS A 463 -20.22 5.91 -8.57
N CYS A 464 -19.49 6.55 -7.67
CA CYS A 464 -18.58 5.84 -6.76
C CYS A 464 -19.35 4.97 -5.76
N GLY A 465 -20.50 5.44 -5.25
CA GLY A 465 -21.38 4.64 -4.40
C GLY A 465 -21.91 3.37 -5.07
N ILE A 466 -22.16 3.41 -6.38
CA ILE A 466 -22.53 2.22 -7.16
C ILE A 466 -21.43 1.14 -7.14
N ILE A 467 -20.15 1.52 -7.06
CA ILE A 467 -19.03 0.57 -6.98
C ILE A 467 -19.14 -0.22 -5.66
N GLY A 468 -19.27 0.46 -4.52
CA GLY A 468 -19.41 -0.19 -3.21
C GLY A 468 -20.68 -1.05 -3.09
N PHE A 469 -21.80 -0.58 -3.68
CA PHE A 469 -23.03 -1.37 -3.81
C PHE A 469 -22.80 -2.68 -4.57
N THR A 470 -22.18 -2.58 -5.75
CA THR A 470 -21.93 -3.71 -6.66
C THR A 470 -21.04 -4.76 -6.01
N LYS A 471 -19.95 -4.35 -5.36
CA LYS A 471 -19.04 -5.28 -4.67
C LYS A 471 -19.75 -6.08 -3.58
N THR A 472 -20.66 -5.45 -2.84
CA THR A 472 -21.47 -6.16 -1.84
C THR A 472 -22.42 -7.17 -2.50
N LEU A 473 -23.09 -6.79 -3.58
CA LEU A 473 -23.97 -7.72 -4.30
C LEU A 473 -23.22 -8.91 -4.89
N ALA A 474 -21.98 -8.72 -5.35
CA ALA A 474 -21.13 -9.81 -5.82
C ALA A 474 -20.88 -10.85 -4.72
N VAL A 475 -20.61 -10.40 -3.49
CA VAL A 475 -20.42 -11.28 -2.33
C VAL A 475 -21.72 -11.98 -1.93
N GLU A 476 -22.83 -11.24 -1.82
CA GLU A 476 -24.12 -11.79 -1.40
C GLU A 476 -24.75 -12.75 -2.43
N GLY A 477 -24.49 -12.48 -3.71
CA GLY A 477 -25.04 -13.21 -4.85
C GLY A 477 -24.33 -14.52 -5.17
N ALA A 478 -23.05 -14.65 -4.78
CA ALA A 478 -22.17 -15.75 -5.20
C ALA A 478 -22.78 -17.14 -4.98
N LYS A 479 -23.36 -17.39 -3.79
CA LYS A 479 -23.97 -18.70 -3.45
C LYS A 479 -25.19 -19.07 -4.29
N ASN A 480 -25.79 -18.13 -5.00
CA ASN A 480 -26.99 -18.32 -5.82
C ASN A 480 -26.73 -18.08 -7.31
N ASN A 481 -25.46 -18.09 -7.76
CA ASN A 481 -25.09 -17.80 -9.15
C ASN A 481 -25.67 -16.45 -9.62
N ILE A 482 -25.62 -15.47 -8.73
CA ILE A 482 -25.93 -14.07 -9.04
C ILE A 482 -24.60 -13.33 -9.11
N ILE A 483 -24.28 -12.84 -10.30
CA ILE A 483 -23.05 -12.09 -10.58
C ILE A 483 -23.41 -10.60 -10.67
N ALA A 484 -22.57 -9.75 -10.08
CA ALA A 484 -22.72 -8.31 -10.14
C ALA A 484 -21.38 -7.67 -10.55
N ASN A 485 -21.36 -6.89 -11.63
CA ASN A 485 -20.18 -6.16 -12.10
C ASN A 485 -20.53 -4.69 -12.37
N VAL A 486 -19.49 -3.86 -12.51
CA VAL A 486 -19.65 -2.43 -12.78
C VAL A 486 -18.74 -1.98 -13.92
N ILE A 487 -19.25 -1.09 -14.78
CA ILE A 487 -18.46 -0.47 -15.86
C ILE A 487 -18.42 1.04 -15.70
N ALA A 488 -17.35 1.66 -16.19
CA ALA A 488 -17.17 3.09 -16.34
C ALA A 488 -16.98 3.40 -17.85
N PRO A 489 -18.08 3.62 -18.59
CA PRO A 489 -18.03 3.80 -20.03
C PRO A 489 -17.60 5.22 -20.42
N ASN A 490 -16.86 5.33 -21.53
CA ASN A 490 -16.66 6.58 -22.26
C ASN A 490 -17.34 6.53 -23.63
N ALA A 491 -18.27 7.46 -23.88
CA ALA A 491 -19.00 7.56 -25.13
C ALA A 491 -19.50 8.98 -25.43
N GLY A 492 -19.61 9.28 -26.71
CA GLY A 492 -20.33 10.39 -27.29
C GLY A 492 -21.83 10.11 -27.26
N THR A 493 -22.56 10.93 -26.52
CA THR A 493 -24.01 10.85 -26.35
C THR A 493 -24.56 12.27 -26.22
N ALA A 494 -25.89 12.42 -26.22
CA ALA A 494 -26.52 13.70 -25.89
C ALA A 494 -26.07 14.27 -24.53
N MET A 495 -25.74 13.40 -23.57
CA MET A 495 -25.24 13.79 -22.26
C MET A 495 -23.81 14.37 -22.32
N THR A 496 -22.93 13.80 -23.14
CA THR A 496 -21.54 14.27 -23.27
C THR A 496 -21.39 15.38 -24.31
N ALA A 497 -22.33 15.52 -25.25
CA ALA A 497 -22.38 16.62 -26.20
C ALA A 497 -22.57 18.01 -25.54
N THR A 498 -23.00 18.07 -24.28
CA THR A 498 -23.06 19.33 -23.54
C THR A 498 -21.68 19.81 -23.07
N ILE A 499 -20.65 18.96 -23.14
CA ILE A 499 -19.29 19.24 -22.63
C ILE A 499 -18.16 18.86 -23.61
N LEU A 500 -18.44 18.07 -24.65
CA LEU A 500 -17.48 17.66 -25.67
C LEU A 500 -17.75 18.35 -27.02
N PRO A 501 -16.71 18.66 -27.82
CA PRO A 501 -16.86 19.02 -29.24
C PRO A 501 -17.56 17.92 -30.04
N GLU A 502 -18.29 18.30 -31.09
CA GLU A 502 -19.06 17.40 -31.96
C GLU A 502 -18.21 16.28 -32.56
N GLU A 503 -17.01 16.60 -33.05
CA GLU A 503 -16.07 15.62 -33.60
C GLU A 503 -15.71 14.50 -32.61
N LEU A 504 -15.55 14.83 -31.32
CA LEU A 504 -15.28 13.83 -30.27
C LEU A 504 -16.53 13.01 -29.92
N VAL A 505 -17.71 13.62 -29.99
CA VAL A 505 -18.99 12.90 -29.80
C VAL A 505 -19.17 11.87 -30.92
N GLU A 506 -18.85 12.21 -32.16
CA GLU A 506 -18.91 11.27 -33.28
C GLU A 506 -17.85 10.16 -33.21
N LEU A 507 -16.65 10.49 -32.71
CA LEU A 507 -15.55 9.56 -32.54
C LEU A 507 -15.87 8.47 -31.49
N PHE A 508 -16.42 8.87 -30.34
CA PHE A 508 -16.64 7.98 -29.19
C PHE A 508 -17.95 7.19 -29.31
N LYS A 509 -18.05 6.32 -30.30
CA LYS A 509 -19.27 5.57 -30.61
C LYS A 509 -19.76 4.66 -29.46
N PRO A 510 -21.01 4.84 -28.98
CA PRO A 510 -21.62 4.01 -27.94
C PRO A 510 -21.62 2.51 -28.20
N GLU A 511 -21.64 2.10 -29.48
CA GLU A 511 -21.70 0.71 -29.91
C GLU A 511 -20.50 -0.11 -29.42
N TYR A 512 -19.34 0.51 -29.24
CA TYR A 512 -18.12 -0.16 -28.82
C TYR A 512 -18.04 -0.47 -27.31
N ILE A 513 -19.07 -0.10 -26.55
CA ILE A 513 -19.21 -0.49 -25.14
C ILE A 513 -20.11 -1.72 -24.98
N ALA A 514 -21.12 -1.84 -25.85
CA ALA A 514 -22.16 -2.86 -25.74
C ALA A 514 -21.61 -4.31 -25.67
N PRO A 515 -20.52 -4.68 -26.39
CA PRO A 515 -19.94 -6.02 -26.30
C PRO A 515 -19.53 -6.43 -24.87
N LEU A 516 -18.88 -5.54 -24.12
CA LEU A 516 -18.48 -5.82 -22.74
C LEU A 516 -19.71 -5.96 -21.82
N VAL A 517 -20.70 -5.09 -22.02
CA VAL A 517 -21.97 -5.12 -21.29
C VAL A 517 -22.66 -6.48 -21.46
N ALA A 518 -22.74 -6.97 -22.70
CA ALA A 518 -23.31 -8.27 -22.99
C ALA A 518 -22.47 -9.41 -22.41
N LEU A 519 -21.13 -9.38 -22.50
CA LEU A 519 -20.30 -10.44 -21.89
C LEU A 519 -20.50 -10.53 -20.38
N LEU A 520 -20.36 -9.40 -19.66
CA LEU A 520 -20.48 -9.35 -18.19
C LEU A 520 -21.89 -9.68 -17.70
N SER A 521 -22.88 -9.61 -18.59
CA SER A 521 -24.28 -9.95 -18.30
C SER A 521 -24.66 -11.37 -18.72
N SER A 522 -23.74 -12.16 -19.28
CA SER A 522 -24.04 -13.49 -19.83
C SER A 522 -23.84 -14.62 -18.82
N ASP A 523 -24.30 -15.82 -19.16
CA ASP A 523 -24.02 -17.04 -18.43
C ASP A 523 -22.51 -17.35 -18.34
N LYS A 524 -21.73 -16.86 -19.31
CA LYS A 524 -20.27 -16.95 -19.40
C LYS A 524 -19.52 -15.73 -18.83
N ALA A 525 -20.18 -14.89 -18.04
CA ALA A 525 -19.52 -13.79 -17.34
C ALA A 525 -18.34 -14.35 -16.51
N PRO A 526 -17.09 -13.94 -16.80
CA PRO A 526 -15.90 -14.59 -16.24
C PRO A 526 -15.57 -14.18 -14.80
N ILE A 527 -16.20 -13.12 -14.30
CA ILE A 527 -15.91 -12.53 -12.99
C ILE A 527 -17.19 -11.98 -12.34
N SER A 528 -17.15 -11.82 -11.02
CA SER A 528 -18.10 -11.01 -10.25
C SER A 528 -17.34 -10.01 -9.37
N GLY A 529 -17.91 -8.83 -9.18
CA GLY A 529 -17.31 -7.73 -8.40
C GLY A 529 -16.26 -6.91 -9.17
N GLY A 530 -16.08 -7.16 -10.47
CA GLY A 530 -15.12 -6.45 -11.31
C GLY A 530 -15.58 -5.03 -11.68
N LEU A 531 -14.60 -4.14 -11.84
CA LEU A 531 -14.75 -2.77 -12.32
C LEU A 531 -13.94 -2.61 -13.62
N PHE A 532 -14.60 -2.14 -14.68
CA PHE A 532 -13.97 -2.01 -15.99
C PHE A 532 -14.20 -0.63 -16.60
N GLU A 533 -13.16 -0.03 -17.14
CA GLU A 533 -13.25 1.13 -18.02
C GLU A 533 -13.31 0.67 -19.47
N THR A 534 -14.15 1.31 -20.28
CA THR A 534 -14.34 0.89 -21.67
C THR A 534 -14.82 2.02 -22.57
N GLY A 535 -14.34 2.02 -23.81
CA GLY A 535 -14.69 3.01 -24.84
C GLY A 535 -13.71 2.92 -26.01
N SER A 536 -14.11 3.39 -27.19
CA SER A 536 -13.24 3.46 -28.37
C SER A 536 -12.53 2.16 -28.76
N GLY A 537 -13.14 0.99 -28.50
CA GLY A 537 -12.52 -0.31 -28.76
C GLY A 537 -11.52 -0.77 -27.69
N TRP A 538 -11.32 -0.02 -26.61
CA TRP A 538 -10.45 -0.38 -25.50
C TRP A 538 -11.26 -0.86 -24.28
N ILE A 539 -10.70 -1.82 -23.54
CA ILE A 539 -11.21 -2.32 -22.27
C ILE A 539 -10.06 -2.52 -21.29
N GLY A 540 -10.13 -1.92 -20.11
CA GLY A 540 -9.21 -2.18 -19.00
C GLY A 540 -9.94 -2.45 -17.70
N GLN A 541 -9.37 -3.32 -16.86
CA GLN A 541 -9.83 -3.51 -15.49
C GLN A 541 -9.22 -2.46 -14.56
N THR A 542 -10.03 -1.93 -13.65
CA THR A 542 -9.58 -1.01 -12.59
C THR A 542 -9.80 -1.66 -11.22
N ARG A 543 -8.79 -1.60 -10.36
CA ARG A 543 -8.83 -2.12 -8.98
C ARG A 543 -8.16 -1.14 -8.00
N LEU A 544 -8.23 -1.45 -6.71
CA LEU A 544 -7.51 -0.72 -5.68
C LEU A 544 -6.15 -1.39 -5.43
N GLN A 545 -5.11 -0.58 -5.26
CA GLN A 545 -3.79 -0.98 -4.79
C GLN A 545 -3.50 -0.25 -3.48
N ARG A 546 -2.86 -0.92 -2.54
CA ARG A 546 -2.48 -0.41 -1.23
C ARG A 546 -0.98 -0.54 -1.03
N THR A 547 -0.35 0.42 -0.38
CA THR A 547 1.06 0.31 0.04
C THR A 547 1.26 -0.83 1.04
N GLY A 548 2.50 -1.25 1.26
CA GLY A 548 2.82 -2.13 2.39
C GLY A 548 2.59 -1.49 3.75
N GLY A 549 2.42 -0.15 3.79
CA GLY A 549 2.16 0.62 4.98
C GLY A 549 3.28 0.57 6.02
N TYR A 550 2.96 1.01 7.22
CA TYR A 550 3.83 0.92 8.39
C TYR A 550 2.99 0.64 9.65
N GLY A 551 3.45 -0.31 10.46
CA GLY A 551 2.85 -0.70 11.72
C GLY A 551 3.65 -0.18 12.91
N PHE A 552 3.06 0.69 13.72
CA PHE A 552 3.66 1.17 14.96
C PHE A 552 3.31 0.26 16.14
N PRO A 553 4.20 0.10 17.13
CA PRO A 553 3.91 -0.68 18.33
C PRO A 553 2.70 -0.12 19.10
N ILE A 554 1.72 -0.97 19.39
CA ILE A 554 0.44 -0.56 20.01
C ILE A 554 0.55 -0.28 21.52
N THR A 555 1.69 -0.63 22.13
CA THR A 555 2.04 -0.32 23.52
C THR A 555 2.51 1.11 23.70
N LYS A 556 2.83 1.81 22.61
CA LYS A 556 3.28 3.20 22.63
C LYS A 556 2.20 4.18 22.21
N GLU A 557 2.32 5.40 22.70
CA GLU A 557 1.58 6.51 22.12
C GLU A 557 2.07 6.76 20.69
N ILE A 558 1.14 6.74 19.73
CA ILE A 558 1.41 7.10 18.35
C ILE A 558 1.00 8.56 18.16
N THR A 559 1.94 9.40 17.76
CA THR A 559 1.69 10.83 17.55
C THR A 559 1.72 11.19 16.06
N PRO A 560 1.09 12.30 15.62
CA PRO A 560 1.17 12.72 14.22
C PRO A 560 2.60 12.95 13.72
N GLU A 561 3.50 13.41 14.60
CA GLU A 561 4.91 13.63 14.28
C GLU A 561 5.61 12.30 13.99
N LEU A 562 5.26 11.26 14.75
CA LEU A 562 5.77 9.92 14.54
C LEU A 562 5.24 9.34 13.21
N VAL A 563 3.95 9.52 12.91
CA VAL A 563 3.39 9.15 11.59
C VAL A 563 4.08 9.92 10.46
N MET A 564 4.31 11.22 10.63
CA MET A 564 5.05 12.06 9.66
C MET A 564 6.48 11.55 9.44
N SER A 565 7.16 11.09 10.49
CA SER A 565 8.53 10.55 10.38
C SER A 565 8.63 9.29 9.52
N LYS A 566 7.51 8.57 9.34
CA LYS A 566 7.39 7.38 8.48
C LYS A 566 6.55 7.66 7.24
N TRP A 567 6.29 8.92 6.90
CA TRP A 567 5.39 9.29 5.80
C TRP A 567 5.82 8.67 4.48
N SER A 568 7.11 8.77 4.14
CA SER A 568 7.67 8.17 2.92
C SER A 568 7.33 6.68 2.82
N VAL A 569 7.49 5.92 3.90
CA VAL A 569 7.20 4.48 3.95
C VAL A 569 5.71 4.17 3.87
N ILE A 570 4.87 4.96 4.55
CA ILE A 570 3.40 4.80 4.57
C ILE A 570 2.83 5.01 3.16
N THR A 571 3.39 5.95 2.40
CA THR A 571 2.89 6.35 1.08
C THR A 571 3.62 5.72 -0.11
N ASP A 572 4.62 4.88 0.14
CA ASP A 572 5.46 4.28 -0.90
C ASP A 572 4.86 2.99 -1.46
N PHE A 573 4.56 3.02 -2.76
CA PHE A 573 4.04 1.89 -3.54
C PHE A 573 5.14 1.10 -4.27
N ASP A 574 6.36 1.60 -4.30
CA ASP A 574 7.44 1.13 -5.18
C ASP A 574 8.50 0.28 -4.44
N ASN A 575 8.43 0.18 -3.12
CA ASN A 575 9.28 -0.71 -2.29
C ASN A 575 8.96 -2.22 -2.41
N GLY A 576 8.14 -2.65 -3.37
CA GLY A 576 7.78 -4.04 -3.57
C GLY A 576 6.82 -4.65 -2.53
N ARG A 577 6.32 -3.87 -1.56
CA ARG A 577 5.34 -4.33 -0.55
C ARG A 577 3.88 -3.99 -0.89
N ALA A 578 3.64 -3.29 -2.00
CA ALA A 578 2.29 -2.95 -2.42
C ALA A 578 1.46 -4.22 -2.72
N ASN A 579 0.17 -4.20 -2.38
CA ASN A 579 -0.75 -5.31 -2.58
C ASN A 579 -2.15 -4.84 -3.01
N ASN A 580 -3.03 -5.77 -3.36
CA ASN A 580 -4.36 -5.49 -3.92
C ASN A 580 -5.46 -6.20 -3.15
N PRO A 581 -5.78 -5.76 -1.91
CA PRO A 581 -6.86 -6.37 -1.14
C PRO A 581 -8.17 -6.33 -1.93
N ASN A 582 -8.88 -7.45 -1.97
CA ASN A 582 -10.15 -7.60 -2.68
C ASN A 582 -11.37 -7.69 -1.73
N SER A 583 -11.13 -7.79 -0.42
CA SER A 583 -12.15 -7.95 0.61
C SER A 583 -11.78 -7.20 1.90
N PRO A 584 -12.77 -6.87 2.76
CA PRO A 584 -12.48 -6.27 4.06
C PRO A 584 -11.59 -7.15 4.95
N ALA A 585 -11.65 -8.47 4.78
CA ALA A 585 -10.82 -9.42 5.54
C ALA A 585 -9.34 -9.32 5.12
N GLU A 586 -9.05 -9.31 3.82
CA GLU A 586 -7.69 -9.12 3.30
C GLU A 586 -7.11 -7.75 3.65
N SER A 587 -7.96 -6.70 3.58
CA SER A 587 -7.57 -5.36 4.03
C SER A 587 -7.23 -5.35 5.53
N GLY A 588 -8.07 -5.94 6.36
CA GLY A 588 -7.89 -5.99 7.81
C GLY A 588 -6.72 -6.85 8.29
N ALA A 589 -6.17 -7.75 7.47
CA ALA A 589 -5.12 -8.69 7.88
C ALA A 589 -3.88 -7.99 8.48
N LEU A 590 -3.34 -6.96 7.81
CA LEU A 590 -2.17 -6.21 8.31
C LEU A 590 -2.49 -5.38 9.57
N ILE A 591 -3.73 -4.91 9.70
CA ILE A 591 -4.21 -4.22 10.91
C ILE A 591 -4.24 -5.21 12.08
N MET A 592 -4.79 -6.41 11.86
CA MET A 592 -4.87 -7.46 12.87
C MET A 592 -3.47 -7.99 13.25
N GLU A 593 -2.57 -8.15 12.29
CA GLU A 593 -1.17 -8.50 12.54
C GLU A 593 -0.50 -7.48 13.47
N ASN A 594 -0.70 -6.18 13.21
CA ASN A 594 -0.14 -5.12 14.03
C ASN A 594 -0.74 -5.04 15.45
N MET A 595 -1.89 -5.66 15.72
CA MET A 595 -2.45 -5.73 17.09
C MET A 595 -1.58 -6.54 18.05
N THR A 596 -0.67 -7.37 17.52
CA THR A 596 0.31 -8.11 18.33
C THR A 596 1.67 -7.42 18.39
N ASN A 597 1.82 -6.29 17.69
CA ASN A 597 3.05 -5.50 17.67
C ASN A 597 3.23 -4.77 19.02
N GLN A 598 3.91 -5.43 19.94
CA GLN A 598 4.30 -4.88 21.23
C GLN A 598 5.73 -4.35 21.14
N SER A 599 5.98 -3.19 21.74
CA SER A 599 7.35 -2.80 22.06
C SER A 599 7.92 -3.86 23.00
N SER A 600 9.01 -4.54 22.65
CA SER A 600 9.73 -5.32 23.65
C SER A 600 10.20 -4.37 24.76
N ASP A 601 10.06 -4.77 26.02
CA ASP A 601 10.56 -4.04 27.20
C ASP A 601 12.11 -3.86 27.24
N ASP A 602 12.80 -4.16 26.14
CA ASP A 602 14.24 -3.91 25.94
C ASP A 602 14.57 -2.43 25.66
N GLU A 603 13.57 -1.56 25.62
CA GLU A 603 13.71 -0.14 25.29
C GLU A 603 14.27 0.75 26.41
N VAL A 604 14.71 0.17 27.53
CA VAL A 604 15.59 0.87 28.49
C VAL A 604 17.00 1.13 27.90
N ASN A 605 17.30 0.61 26.70
CA ASN A 605 18.53 0.95 25.95
C ASN A 605 18.30 1.92 24.77
N ALA A 606 17.29 2.80 24.84
CA ALA A 606 16.93 3.78 23.81
C ALA A 606 17.94 4.94 23.60
N ALA A 607 19.23 4.64 23.64
CA ALA A 607 20.29 5.40 22.96
C ALA A 607 20.81 4.69 21.70
N GLY A 608 20.43 3.42 21.44
CA GLY A 608 21.06 2.56 20.42
C GLY A 608 20.36 2.37 19.07
N GLN A 609 19.15 2.90 18.84
CA GLN A 609 18.39 2.71 17.59
C GLN A 609 18.31 3.97 16.69
N LYS A 610 19.20 4.94 16.89
CA LYS A 610 19.37 6.02 15.92
C LYS A 610 20.43 5.61 14.90
N GLY A 611 20.04 5.34 13.65
CA GLY A 611 20.99 5.19 12.55
C GLY A 611 21.06 3.80 11.91
N PHE A 612 19.98 3.03 11.92
CA PHE A 612 19.87 1.79 11.14
C PHE A 612 18.58 1.79 10.30
N SER A 613 18.63 1.20 9.11
CA SER A 613 17.43 0.83 8.32
C SER A 613 16.99 -0.58 8.72
N ASP A 614 15.73 -0.76 9.09
CA ASP A 614 15.14 -2.10 9.36
C ASP A 614 14.87 -2.90 8.07
N GLU A 615 15.29 -2.39 6.90
CA GLU A 615 15.07 -3.03 5.60
C GLU A 615 16.03 -4.20 5.40
N ALA A 616 15.47 -5.38 5.11
CA ALA A 616 16.23 -6.54 4.71
C ALA A 616 16.75 -6.34 3.27
N ILE A 617 18.06 -6.42 3.07
CA ILE A 617 18.69 -6.11 1.77
C ILE A 617 19.04 -7.40 1.02
N ASP A 618 18.49 -7.51 -0.20
CA ASP A 618 18.77 -8.60 -1.13
C ASP A 618 20.21 -8.56 -1.65
N TYR A 619 20.89 -9.71 -1.61
CA TYR A 619 22.20 -9.93 -2.22
C TYR A 619 22.19 -11.24 -3.00
N SER A 620 22.44 -11.18 -4.31
CA SER A 620 22.57 -12.38 -5.14
C SER A 620 24.01 -12.56 -5.57
N TYR A 621 24.47 -13.80 -5.65
CA TYR A 621 25.76 -14.17 -6.22
C TYR A 621 25.67 -15.45 -7.03
N THR A 622 26.61 -15.62 -7.94
CA THR A 622 26.85 -16.87 -8.66
C THR A 622 28.30 -17.31 -8.53
N SER A 623 28.67 -18.43 -9.15
CA SER A 623 30.05 -18.92 -9.24
C SER A 623 31.03 -17.87 -9.76
N ARG A 624 30.58 -16.93 -10.62
CA ARG A 624 31.36 -15.77 -11.07
C ARG A 624 31.89 -14.94 -9.91
N ASP A 625 31.02 -14.60 -8.95
CA ASP A 625 31.35 -13.72 -7.83
C ASP A 625 32.26 -14.44 -6.83
N LEU A 626 32.07 -15.76 -6.66
CA LEU A 626 32.95 -16.63 -5.88
C LEU A 626 34.37 -16.69 -6.46
N ILE A 627 34.50 -16.87 -7.78
CA ILE A 627 35.79 -16.86 -8.48
C ILE A 627 36.47 -15.49 -8.34
N LEU A 628 35.70 -14.40 -8.50
CA LEU A 628 36.22 -13.04 -8.33
C LEU A 628 36.76 -12.80 -6.92
N TYR A 629 36.02 -13.25 -5.90
CA TYR A 629 36.47 -13.18 -4.51
C TYR A 629 37.76 -13.99 -4.29
N ASN A 630 37.79 -15.24 -4.77
CA ASN A 630 38.96 -16.11 -4.65
C ASN A 630 40.22 -15.53 -5.32
N LEU A 631 40.08 -14.94 -6.52
CA LEU A 631 41.15 -14.19 -7.18
C LEU A 631 41.58 -12.97 -6.35
N GLY A 632 40.62 -12.28 -5.75
CA GLY A 632 40.85 -11.20 -4.78
C GLY A 632 41.61 -11.64 -3.52
N LEU A 633 41.61 -12.93 -3.19
CA LEU A 633 42.45 -13.53 -2.13
C LEU A 633 43.79 -14.10 -2.66
N GLY A 634 44.09 -13.87 -3.93
CA GLY A 634 45.36 -14.25 -4.54
C GLY A 634 45.39 -15.65 -5.14
N ALA A 635 44.24 -16.30 -5.31
CA ALA A 635 44.14 -17.58 -6.03
C ALA A 635 44.77 -17.47 -7.42
N LYS A 636 45.45 -18.53 -7.86
CA LYS A 636 46.16 -18.59 -9.14
C LYS A 636 45.36 -19.40 -10.16
N ALA A 637 45.65 -19.16 -11.44
CA ALA A 637 45.06 -19.92 -12.54
C ALA A 637 45.28 -21.46 -12.43
N SER A 638 46.34 -21.88 -11.71
CA SER A 638 46.63 -23.29 -11.44
C SER A 638 45.76 -23.91 -10.35
N GLU A 639 45.10 -23.11 -9.52
CA GLU A 639 44.24 -23.57 -8.42
C GLU A 639 42.80 -23.70 -8.90
N LEU A 640 42.57 -24.65 -9.83
CA LEU A 640 41.29 -24.82 -10.53
C LEU A 640 40.09 -24.97 -9.59
N GLN A 641 40.28 -25.54 -8.40
CA GLN A 641 39.24 -25.63 -7.37
C GLN A 641 38.70 -24.28 -6.91
N TYR A 642 39.40 -23.16 -7.16
CA TYR A 642 38.96 -21.82 -6.78
C TYR A 642 38.58 -20.93 -7.96
N VAL A 643 39.01 -21.28 -9.17
CA VAL A 643 38.92 -20.39 -10.35
C VAL A 643 38.16 -21.02 -11.54
N TYR A 644 37.66 -22.25 -11.40
CA TYR A 644 36.90 -22.93 -12.44
C TYR A 644 35.69 -23.66 -11.85
N GLU A 645 34.51 -23.16 -12.17
CA GLU A 645 33.22 -23.61 -11.64
C GLU A 645 32.83 -25.05 -12.06
N ASN A 646 33.44 -25.60 -13.12
CA ASN A 646 33.21 -27.00 -13.51
C ASN A 646 34.31 -27.95 -13.00
N ASN A 647 35.21 -27.50 -12.13
CA ASN A 647 36.12 -28.40 -11.43
C ASN A 647 35.31 -29.27 -10.46
N GLU A 648 35.55 -30.58 -10.41
CA GLU A 648 34.83 -31.51 -9.52
C GLU A 648 34.98 -31.14 -8.02
N ASN A 649 36.01 -30.37 -7.66
CA ASN A 649 36.27 -29.90 -6.31
C ASN A 649 36.10 -28.38 -6.17
N PHE A 650 35.29 -27.73 -7.02
CA PHE A 650 35.05 -26.29 -6.92
C PHE A 650 34.63 -25.91 -5.49
N SER A 651 35.37 -24.98 -4.90
CA SER A 651 35.37 -24.72 -3.46
C SER A 651 35.18 -23.23 -3.18
N VAL A 652 34.29 -22.94 -2.24
CA VAL A 652 34.09 -21.59 -1.69
C VAL A 652 34.99 -21.41 -0.48
N VAL A 653 35.90 -20.43 -0.52
CA VAL A 653 36.66 -20.05 0.68
C VAL A 653 35.66 -19.52 1.72
N PRO A 654 35.54 -20.12 2.93
CA PRO A 654 34.45 -19.81 3.86
C PRO A 654 34.33 -18.33 4.25
N THR A 655 35.45 -17.59 4.20
CA THR A 655 35.48 -16.15 4.46
C THR A 655 34.66 -15.31 3.49
N PHE A 656 34.19 -15.86 2.37
CA PHE A 656 33.21 -15.21 1.48
C PHE A 656 31.96 -14.74 2.23
N GLY A 657 31.61 -15.37 3.37
CA GLY A 657 30.46 -14.98 4.19
C GLY A 657 30.44 -13.53 4.70
N VAL A 658 31.55 -12.78 4.61
CA VAL A 658 31.58 -11.33 4.89
C VAL A 658 31.10 -10.48 3.71
N ILE A 659 31.07 -11.03 2.49
CA ILE A 659 30.77 -10.28 1.27
C ILE A 659 29.28 -9.91 1.15
N PRO A 660 28.31 -10.81 1.41
CA PRO A 660 26.89 -10.46 1.33
C PRO A 660 26.51 -9.26 2.20
N THR A 661 27.20 -9.06 3.33
CA THR A 661 26.92 -7.94 4.24
C THR A 661 27.43 -6.60 3.70
N MET A 662 28.34 -6.58 2.71
CA MET A 662 28.93 -5.34 2.17
C MET A 662 27.93 -4.50 1.37
N LYS A 663 26.90 -5.13 0.78
CA LYS A 663 25.81 -4.43 0.07
C LYS A 663 24.68 -3.98 1.02
N GLY A 664 24.70 -4.45 2.28
CA GLY A 664 23.54 -4.48 3.17
C GLY A 664 23.68 -3.76 4.51
N VAL A 665 24.78 -3.05 4.77
CA VAL A 665 24.97 -2.35 6.06
C VAL A 665 24.83 -0.84 5.84
N ILE A 666 23.62 -0.32 6.00
CA ILE A 666 23.40 1.14 6.14
C ILE A 666 23.43 1.45 7.64
N VAL A 667 24.63 1.49 8.21
CA VAL A 667 24.82 2.11 9.54
C VAL A 667 25.06 3.60 9.34
N ASP A 668 24.09 4.42 9.72
CA ASP A 668 24.32 5.85 9.90
C ASP A 668 25.05 6.08 11.24
N PHE A 669 26.37 5.98 11.18
CA PHE A 669 27.24 6.24 12.32
C PHE A 669 27.08 7.67 12.86
N GLY A 670 26.69 8.64 12.02
CA GLY A 670 26.44 10.03 12.44
C GLY A 670 25.23 10.17 13.36
N ALA A 671 24.26 9.26 13.24
CA ALA A 671 23.14 9.17 14.15
C ALA A 671 23.46 8.43 15.46
N LEU A 672 24.49 7.57 15.46
CA LEU A 672 24.90 6.76 16.62
C LEU A 672 25.90 7.48 17.55
N VAL A 673 26.83 8.26 17.00
CA VAL A 673 27.94 8.85 17.77
C VAL A 673 28.15 10.33 17.43
N PRO A 674 28.54 11.18 18.40
CA PRO A 674 28.77 12.60 18.13
C PRO A 674 30.00 12.82 17.25
N ASN A 675 30.05 13.95 16.54
CA ASN A 675 31.22 14.37 15.76
C ASN A 675 31.72 13.30 14.76
N PHE A 676 30.83 12.47 14.24
CA PHE A 676 31.19 11.42 13.31
C PHE A 676 31.91 12.00 12.09
N ASN A 677 33.09 11.47 11.82
CA ASN A 677 33.84 11.77 10.62
C ASN A 677 34.20 10.43 9.96
N PRO A 678 33.73 10.16 8.72
CA PRO A 678 34.02 8.89 8.04
C PRO A 678 35.52 8.65 7.84
N MET A 679 36.35 9.71 7.75
CA MET A 679 37.82 9.60 7.66
C MET A 679 38.47 9.07 8.95
N MET A 680 37.74 9.08 10.06
CA MET A 680 38.21 8.68 11.38
C MET A 680 37.70 7.30 11.81
N LEU A 681 36.88 6.66 10.97
CA LEU A 681 36.35 5.31 11.17
C LEU A 681 37.40 4.27 10.76
N LEU A 682 37.66 3.33 11.66
CA LEU A 682 38.53 2.18 11.40
C LEU A 682 37.77 0.89 11.67
N HIS A 683 37.81 -0.06 10.73
CA HIS A 683 37.32 -1.41 10.98
C HIS A 683 38.30 -2.15 11.89
N GLY A 684 37.88 -2.43 13.13
CA GLY A 684 38.75 -2.89 14.21
C GLY A 684 38.75 -4.40 14.40
N GLU A 685 37.56 -5.01 14.46
CA GLU A 685 37.42 -6.47 14.64
C GLU A 685 36.35 -7.02 13.70
N GLN A 686 36.53 -8.28 13.31
CA GLN A 686 35.57 -9.03 12.50
C GLN A 686 35.36 -10.41 13.11
N TYR A 687 34.09 -10.80 13.25
CA TYR A 687 33.66 -12.16 13.52
C TYR A 687 32.78 -12.64 12.35
N LEU A 688 32.99 -13.88 11.92
CA LEU A 688 32.15 -14.58 10.96
C LEU A 688 31.87 -15.98 11.48
N GLU A 689 30.61 -16.38 11.50
CA GLU A 689 30.12 -17.73 11.75
C GLU A 689 29.47 -18.29 10.48
N ILE A 690 29.89 -19.49 10.09
CA ILE A 690 29.30 -20.29 9.02
C ILE A 690 28.19 -21.13 9.65
N ARG A 691 26.94 -20.82 9.35
CA ARG A 691 25.77 -21.51 9.91
C ARG A 691 25.30 -22.69 9.07
N GLN A 692 25.66 -22.69 7.78
CA GLN A 692 25.36 -23.77 6.86
C GLN A 692 26.57 -24.11 5.98
N TRP A 693 26.88 -25.40 5.86
CA TRP A 693 27.91 -25.94 4.97
C TRP A 693 27.36 -27.15 4.18
N PRO A 694 27.68 -27.32 2.88
CA PRO A 694 28.48 -26.42 2.05
C PRO A 694 27.78 -25.08 1.80
N ILE A 695 28.58 -24.04 1.53
CA ILE A 695 28.07 -22.75 1.05
C ILE A 695 27.57 -22.97 -0.39
N PRO A 696 26.34 -22.57 -0.76
CA PRO A 696 25.84 -22.70 -2.12
C PRO A 696 26.75 -21.99 -3.13
N GLU A 697 26.86 -22.54 -4.34
CA GLU A 697 27.65 -21.92 -5.42
C GLU A 697 26.92 -20.73 -6.09
N GLU A 698 25.61 -20.65 -5.88
CA GLU A 698 24.76 -19.53 -6.22
C GLU A 698 23.62 -19.43 -5.21
N ALA A 699 23.23 -18.22 -4.85
CA ALA A 699 22.07 -17.99 -4.01
C ALA A 699 21.55 -16.56 -4.16
N THR A 700 20.29 -16.36 -3.80
CA THR A 700 19.76 -15.04 -3.47
C THR A 700 19.55 -14.98 -1.97
N LEU A 701 20.19 -14.02 -1.32
CA LEU A 701 20.30 -13.90 0.11
C LEU A 701 19.54 -12.67 0.61
N ILE A 702 19.10 -12.72 1.85
CA ILE A 702 18.54 -11.59 2.59
C ILE A 702 19.44 -11.32 3.81
N ASN A 703 19.84 -10.07 4.00
CA ASN A 703 20.66 -9.64 5.13
C ASN A 703 19.81 -8.85 6.13
N GLU A 704 19.84 -9.26 7.40
CA GLU A 704 19.17 -8.61 8.53
C GLU A 704 20.22 -8.14 9.53
N SER A 705 20.30 -6.82 9.78
CA SER A 705 21.36 -6.22 10.59
C SER A 705 20.83 -5.48 11.81
N LYS A 706 21.63 -5.40 12.87
CA LYS A 706 21.30 -4.66 14.11
C LYS A 706 22.55 -4.14 14.81
N ILE A 707 22.41 -3.07 15.59
CA ILE A 707 23.44 -2.65 16.54
C ILE A 707 23.45 -3.60 17.74
N ILE A 708 24.62 -4.14 18.05
CA ILE A 708 24.85 -5.01 19.20
C ILE A 708 25.23 -4.16 20.42
N GLU A 709 26.18 -3.24 20.27
CA GLU A 709 26.63 -2.34 21.34
C GLU A 709 27.28 -1.07 20.80
N VAL A 710 27.14 0.03 21.55
CA VAL A 710 27.90 1.28 21.35
C VAL A 710 28.63 1.59 22.66
N ILE A 711 29.96 1.74 22.58
CA ILE A 711 30.83 1.89 23.74
C ILE A 711 31.57 3.23 23.65
N ASP A 712 31.54 3.99 24.73
CA ASP A 712 32.30 5.22 24.89
C ASP A 712 33.70 4.92 25.46
N LYS A 713 34.74 5.25 24.69
CA LYS A 713 36.16 5.16 25.10
C LYS A 713 36.77 6.54 25.40
N GLY A 714 35.94 7.52 25.73
CA GLY A 714 36.32 8.89 26.11
C GLY A 714 36.75 9.75 24.92
N LYS A 715 37.77 9.34 24.17
CA LYS A 715 38.23 10.03 22.94
C LYS A 715 37.78 9.37 21.65
N ALA A 716 37.06 8.26 21.74
CA ALA A 716 36.55 7.50 20.59
C ALA A 716 35.28 6.75 20.97
N ALA A 717 34.50 6.35 19.97
CA ALA A 717 33.41 5.39 20.12
C ALA A 717 33.80 4.04 19.52
N ILE A 718 33.27 2.96 20.08
CA ILE A 718 33.22 1.65 19.44
C ILE A 718 31.76 1.37 19.10
N VAL A 719 31.49 1.01 17.85
CA VAL A 719 30.17 0.54 17.42
C VAL A 719 30.33 -0.90 16.96
N VAL A 720 29.56 -1.80 17.55
CA VAL A 720 29.45 -3.19 17.12
C VAL A 720 28.09 -3.39 16.48
N TYR A 721 28.08 -3.90 15.26
CA TYR A 721 26.88 -4.30 14.54
C TYR A 721 26.95 -5.78 14.19
N GLY A 722 25.79 -6.44 14.14
CA GLY A 722 25.66 -7.83 13.75
C GLY A 722 24.73 -7.99 12.56
N THR A 723 25.06 -8.92 11.66
CA THR A 723 24.27 -9.21 10.46
C THR A 723 24.02 -10.71 10.34
N THR A 724 22.76 -11.09 10.20
CA THR A 724 22.33 -12.47 9.88
C THR A 724 21.99 -12.53 8.40
N THR A 725 22.57 -13.49 7.68
CA THR A 725 22.36 -13.65 6.24
C THR A 725 21.63 -14.97 5.98
N LYS A 726 20.47 -14.90 5.33
CA LYS A 726 19.57 -16.03 5.07
C LYS A 726 19.41 -16.31 3.58
N ASP A 727 19.20 -17.57 3.20
CA ASP A 727 18.75 -17.92 1.86
C ASP A 727 17.31 -17.44 1.66
N LYS A 728 17.04 -16.70 0.59
CA LYS A 728 15.71 -16.19 0.30
C LYS A 728 14.72 -17.30 -0.08
N SER A 729 15.22 -18.41 -0.62
CA SER A 729 14.37 -19.50 -1.11
C SER A 729 13.76 -20.34 0.01
N ASP A 730 14.47 -20.55 1.11
CA ASP A 730 14.03 -21.42 2.21
C ASP A 730 14.14 -20.80 3.62
N GLY A 731 14.71 -19.59 3.73
CA GLY A 731 14.83 -18.85 4.98
C GLY A 731 15.94 -19.34 5.91
N LYS A 732 16.76 -20.32 5.52
CA LYS A 732 17.85 -20.83 6.38
C LYS A 732 18.99 -19.82 6.48
N GLU A 733 19.58 -19.72 7.66
CA GLU A 733 20.73 -18.85 7.90
C GLU A 733 22.02 -19.48 7.34
N LEU A 734 22.69 -18.79 6.41
CA LEU A 734 23.99 -19.19 5.90
C LEU A 734 25.13 -18.64 6.76
N PHE A 735 25.04 -17.37 7.13
CA PHE A 735 26.12 -16.65 7.82
C PHE A 735 25.59 -15.80 8.97
N TYR A 736 26.44 -15.62 9.97
CA TYR A 736 26.29 -14.56 10.95
C TYR A 736 27.61 -13.80 11.10
N ASN A 737 27.54 -12.47 11.05
CA ASN A 737 28.69 -11.58 11.11
C ASN A 737 28.57 -10.64 12.31
N GLU A 738 29.69 -10.30 12.95
CA GLU A 738 29.81 -9.10 13.78
C GLU A 738 30.96 -8.23 13.29
N GLY A 739 30.67 -6.96 13.01
CA GLY A 739 31.67 -5.95 12.68
C GLY A 739 31.85 -4.97 13.83
N THR A 740 33.11 -4.72 14.23
CA THR A 740 33.44 -3.73 15.25
C THR A 740 34.19 -2.58 14.61
N VAL A 741 33.63 -1.37 14.64
CA VAL A 741 34.29 -0.16 14.15
C VAL A 741 34.71 0.75 15.29
N PHE A 742 35.89 1.35 15.14
CA PHE A 742 36.46 2.34 16.06
C PHE A 742 36.39 3.72 15.42
N ILE A 743 35.64 4.64 16.02
CA ILE A 743 35.39 5.98 15.49
C ILE A 743 36.11 6.99 16.38
N ARG A 744 37.27 7.46 15.90
CA ARG A 744 38.11 8.42 16.65
C ARG A 744 37.47 9.81 16.68
N GLY A 745 37.54 10.49 17.82
CA GLY A 745 36.96 11.83 18.01
C GLY A 745 35.47 11.82 18.40
N SER A 746 34.83 10.65 18.36
CA SER A 746 33.40 10.48 18.63
C SER A 746 33.09 9.91 20.03
N GLY A 747 33.99 10.10 21.01
CA GLY A 747 33.79 9.68 22.41
C GLY A 747 33.28 10.81 23.32
N GLY A 748 33.11 10.52 24.60
CA GLY A 748 32.75 11.50 25.64
C GLY A 748 31.26 11.83 25.69
N PHE A 749 30.42 10.93 25.18
CA PHE A 749 28.96 11.05 25.16
C PHE A 749 28.27 10.38 26.35
N GLY A 750 29.02 9.77 27.27
CA GLY A 750 28.48 9.20 28.51
C GLY A 750 27.82 7.84 28.33
N GLY A 751 28.18 7.08 27.29
CA GLY A 751 27.71 5.71 27.05
C GLY A 751 28.43 4.65 27.90
N SER A 752 28.09 3.37 27.69
CA SER A 752 28.79 2.24 28.34
C SER A 752 30.29 2.29 28.03
N THR A 753 31.15 2.02 29.02
CA THR A 753 32.62 2.05 28.84
C THR A 753 33.23 0.66 28.64
N THR A 754 32.44 -0.39 28.84
CA THR A 754 32.85 -1.80 28.76
C THR A 754 32.05 -2.56 27.69
N SER A 755 32.73 -3.45 26.96
CA SER A 755 32.09 -4.38 26.01
C SER A 755 31.55 -5.59 26.76
N LYS A 756 30.43 -6.15 26.31
CA LYS A 756 29.88 -7.41 26.83
C LYS A 756 30.60 -8.61 26.24
N ASP A 757 30.90 -9.61 27.05
CA ASP A 757 31.42 -10.90 26.57
C ASP A 757 30.33 -11.65 25.76
N ARG A 758 30.65 -11.97 24.51
CA ARG A 758 29.82 -12.70 23.54
C ARG A 758 30.50 -14.00 23.07
N GLY A 759 31.42 -14.53 23.87
CA GLY A 759 32.10 -15.79 23.60
C GLY A 759 33.15 -15.65 22.48
N ALA A 760 33.05 -16.46 21.44
CA ALA A 760 34.06 -16.52 20.37
C ALA A 760 34.27 -15.15 19.68
N ALA A 761 33.21 -14.35 19.52
CA ALA A 761 33.25 -13.02 18.90
C ALA A 761 34.11 -12.00 19.68
N THR A 762 34.21 -12.12 21.00
CA THR A 762 34.95 -11.21 21.88
C THR A 762 36.20 -11.84 22.50
N ALA A 763 36.53 -13.09 22.14
CA ALA A 763 37.66 -13.80 22.70
C ALA A 763 39.00 -13.09 22.39
N THR A 764 39.88 -13.02 23.40
CA THR A 764 41.18 -12.34 23.28
C THR A 764 42.18 -13.13 22.44
N ASN A 765 42.06 -14.46 22.39
CA ASN A 765 42.86 -15.40 21.60
C ASN A 765 44.36 -15.04 21.57
N ASN A 766 44.99 -15.03 22.75
CA ASN A 766 46.40 -14.70 22.90
C ASN A 766 47.28 -15.75 22.21
N VAL A 767 48.32 -15.28 21.52
CA VAL A 767 49.31 -16.15 20.87
C VAL A 767 50.05 -16.98 21.93
N PRO A 768 50.09 -18.32 21.78
CA PRO A 768 50.82 -19.18 22.71
C PRO A 768 52.32 -18.89 22.74
N ALA A 769 52.96 -18.98 23.91
CA ALA A 769 54.39 -18.80 24.09
C ALA A 769 55.21 -20.05 23.63
N ARG A 770 54.97 -20.51 22.40
CA ARG A 770 55.65 -21.63 21.74
C ARG A 770 55.74 -21.38 20.23
N ARG A 771 56.54 -22.18 19.52
CA ARG A 771 56.64 -22.07 18.05
C ARG A 771 55.29 -22.38 17.37
N PRO A 772 54.94 -21.69 16.26
CA PRO A 772 53.75 -22.01 15.47
C PRO A 772 53.79 -23.44 14.94
N ASP A 773 52.61 -24.05 14.83
CA ASP A 773 52.42 -25.35 14.17
C ASP A 773 52.40 -25.21 12.65
N LEU A 774 51.94 -24.05 12.15
CA LEU A 774 51.95 -23.67 10.74
C LEU A 774 52.60 -22.30 10.58
N VAL A 775 53.46 -22.16 9.56
CA VAL A 775 53.97 -20.88 9.06
C VAL A 775 53.83 -20.88 7.55
N LYS A 776 53.05 -19.94 7.00
CA LYS A 776 52.85 -19.80 5.55
C LYS A 776 53.09 -18.36 5.13
N GLU A 777 53.93 -18.16 4.12
CA GLU A 777 54.19 -16.85 3.52
C GLU A 777 53.48 -16.72 2.18
N ILE A 778 52.76 -15.60 2.00
CA ILE A 778 51.93 -15.30 0.83
C ILE A 778 52.30 -13.90 0.35
N LYS A 779 52.89 -13.83 -0.84
CA LYS A 779 53.17 -12.55 -1.51
C LYS A 779 51.88 -12.02 -2.15
N THR A 780 51.40 -10.87 -1.69
CA THR A 780 50.30 -10.15 -2.35
C THR A 780 50.78 -9.53 -3.66
N SER A 781 49.90 -9.36 -4.64
CA SER A 781 50.24 -8.57 -5.84
C SER A 781 50.04 -7.06 -5.60
N GLU A 782 50.57 -6.23 -6.50
CA GLU A 782 50.34 -4.78 -6.45
C GLU A 782 48.87 -4.44 -6.73
N GLU A 783 48.20 -5.27 -7.54
CA GLU A 783 46.80 -5.14 -7.95
C GLU A 783 45.82 -5.75 -6.93
N GLN A 784 46.30 -6.36 -5.83
CA GLN A 784 45.48 -7.16 -4.94
C GLN A 784 44.26 -6.40 -4.40
N ALA A 785 44.46 -5.15 -3.97
CA ALA A 785 43.38 -4.28 -3.50
C ALA A 785 42.41 -3.87 -4.63
N ALA A 786 42.93 -3.67 -5.84
CA ALA A 786 42.16 -3.30 -7.03
C ALA A 786 41.22 -4.44 -7.49
N ILE A 787 41.63 -5.69 -7.30
CA ILE A 787 40.80 -6.86 -7.57
C ILE A 787 39.81 -7.09 -6.43
N TYR A 788 40.28 -7.13 -5.18
CA TYR A 788 39.44 -7.46 -4.02
C TYR A 788 38.23 -6.53 -3.87
N ARG A 789 38.41 -5.21 -4.10
CA ARG A 789 37.32 -4.22 -4.03
C ARG A 789 36.12 -4.56 -4.91
N LEU A 790 36.33 -5.27 -6.03
CA LEU A 790 35.25 -5.67 -6.94
C LEU A 790 34.29 -6.69 -6.30
N SER A 791 34.67 -7.29 -5.18
CA SER A 791 33.79 -8.16 -4.39
C SER A 791 32.79 -7.38 -3.53
N GLY A 792 32.92 -6.06 -3.37
CA GLY A 792 31.90 -5.23 -2.72
C GLY A 792 32.38 -4.04 -1.89
N ASP A 793 33.67 -3.94 -1.57
CA ASP A 793 34.23 -2.81 -0.79
C ASP A 793 34.96 -1.80 -1.67
N PHE A 794 34.22 -0.77 -2.10
CA PHE A 794 34.69 0.25 -3.02
C PHE A 794 35.38 1.45 -2.35
N ASN A 795 35.68 1.40 -1.05
CA ASN A 795 36.27 2.53 -0.30
C ASN A 795 37.54 3.08 -1.00
N PRO A 796 37.61 4.39 -1.31
CA PRO A 796 38.75 5.00 -2.01
C PRO A 796 40.09 4.82 -1.29
N LEU A 797 40.11 4.61 0.03
CA LEU A 797 41.31 4.35 0.84
C LEU A 797 42.21 3.23 0.28
N HIS A 798 41.62 2.30 -0.47
CA HIS A 798 42.29 1.12 -1.00
C HIS A 798 42.79 1.27 -2.45
N ILE A 799 42.55 2.42 -3.10
CA ILE A 799 42.94 2.61 -4.50
C ILE A 799 43.41 4.03 -4.84
N ASP A 800 42.91 5.05 -4.15
CA ASP A 800 43.19 6.46 -4.40
C ASP A 800 44.31 6.97 -3.46
N PRO A 801 45.48 7.37 -3.98
CA PRO A 801 46.57 7.89 -3.17
C PRO A 801 46.24 9.16 -2.39
N ASP A 802 45.45 10.07 -2.95
CA ASP A 802 45.13 11.35 -2.29
C ASP A 802 44.19 11.10 -1.11
N PHE A 803 43.23 10.19 -1.28
CA PHE A 803 42.34 9.77 -0.21
C PHE A 803 43.08 9.00 0.89
N ALA A 804 44.02 8.12 0.52
CA ALA A 804 44.86 7.42 1.48
C ALA A 804 45.72 8.39 2.30
N ALA A 805 46.31 9.40 1.65
CA ALA A 805 47.09 10.44 2.32
C ALA A 805 46.24 11.26 3.31
N ALA A 806 44.99 11.59 2.95
CA ALA A 806 44.06 12.25 3.87
C ALA A 806 43.72 11.41 5.12
N GLY A 807 43.80 10.07 5.01
CA GLY A 807 43.70 9.12 6.13
C GLY A 807 45.00 8.93 6.94
N ASN A 808 46.06 9.69 6.64
CA ASN A 808 47.43 9.53 7.16
C ASN A 808 48.10 8.21 6.76
N PHE A 809 47.79 7.66 5.59
CA PHE A 809 48.52 6.55 5.00
C PHE A 809 49.42 7.05 3.86
N PRO A 810 50.71 6.65 3.81
CA PRO A 810 51.64 7.12 2.78
C PRO A 810 51.31 6.63 1.36
N LYS A 811 50.45 5.63 1.21
CA LYS A 811 49.91 5.09 -0.05
C LYS A 811 48.67 4.23 0.23
N PRO A 812 47.87 3.85 -0.78
CA PRO A 812 46.71 2.98 -0.59
C PRO A 812 47.07 1.66 0.12
N ILE A 813 46.23 1.26 1.07
CA ILE A 813 46.42 0.03 1.87
C ILE A 813 45.53 -1.10 1.35
N LEU A 814 45.92 -2.34 1.58
CA LEU A 814 45.07 -3.50 1.34
C LEU A 814 43.91 -3.53 2.35
N HIS A 815 42.72 -3.96 1.92
CA HIS A 815 41.58 -4.16 2.81
C HIS A 815 41.94 -5.10 3.95
N GLY A 816 41.56 -4.76 5.18
CA GLY A 816 41.72 -5.67 6.33
C GLY A 816 41.01 -7.01 6.07
N LEU A 817 39.83 -6.96 5.46
CA LEU A 817 39.05 -8.14 5.07
C LEU A 817 39.69 -8.97 3.95
N CYS A 818 40.54 -8.38 3.10
CA CYS A 818 41.35 -9.13 2.15
C CYS A 818 42.44 -9.91 2.88
N THR A 819 43.18 -9.27 3.80
CA THR A 819 44.17 -9.96 4.67
C THR A 819 43.53 -11.08 5.50
N PHE A 820 42.31 -10.83 6.00
CA PHE A 820 41.47 -11.84 6.68
C PHE A 820 41.13 -13.01 5.77
N GLY A 821 40.67 -12.75 4.54
CA GLY A 821 40.36 -13.80 3.58
C GLY A 821 41.58 -14.61 3.14
N ILE A 822 42.73 -13.96 2.92
CA ILE A 822 44.00 -14.65 2.61
C ILE A 822 44.39 -15.58 3.76
N SER A 823 44.30 -15.09 5.00
CA SER A 823 44.60 -15.89 6.19
C SER A 823 43.60 -17.03 6.37
N GLY A 824 42.31 -16.77 6.12
CA GLY A 824 41.24 -17.76 6.15
C GLY A 824 41.40 -18.86 5.09
N LYS A 825 41.82 -18.52 3.87
CA LYS A 825 42.16 -19.49 2.81
C LYS A 825 43.28 -20.43 3.25
N VAL A 826 44.36 -19.89 3.82
CA VAL A 826 45.48 -20.70 4.35
C VAL A 826 45.02 -21.66 5.44
N LEU A 827 44.20 -21.18 6.37
CA LEU A 827 43.68 -22.01 7.46
C LEU A 827 42.69 -23.06 6.97
N PHE A 828 41.87 -22.71 5.98
CA PHE A 828 40.93 -23.63 5.34
C PHE A 828 41.66 -24.76 4.60
N GLU A 829 42.72 -24.43 3.86
CA GLU A 829 43.55 -25.41 3.14
C GLU A 829 44.29 -26.37 4.09
N GLU A 830 44.79 -25.86 5.22
CA GLU A 830 45.55 -26.69 6.17
C GLU A 830 44.64 -27.49 7.13
N TYR A 831 43.58 -26.86 7.65
CA TYR A 831 42.79 -27.41 8.75
C TYR A 831 41.36 -27.83 8.36
N GLY A 832 40.89 -27.47 7.16
CA GLY A 832 39.55 -27.75 6.67
C GLY A 832 38.51 -26.71 7.11
N VAL A 833 37.23 -27.08 7.00
CA VAL A 833 36.09 -26.21 7.32
C VAL A 833 36.14 -25.76 8.77
N PHE A 834 35.96 -24.45 8.99
CA PHE A 834 35.77 -23.88 10.31
C PHE A 834 34.34 -23.36 10.48
N LYS A 835 33.82 -23.55 11.70
CA LYS A 835 32.52 -23.03 12.14
C LYS A 835 32.53 -21.52 12.22
N ASN A 836 33.61 -20.95 12.75
CA ASN A 836 33.75 -19.50 12.87
C ASN A 836 35.21 -19.07 12.77
N ILE A 837 35.39 -17.79 12.48
CA ILE A 837 36.67 -17.10 12.45
C ILE A 837 36.50 -15.73 13.11
N LYS A 838 37.43 -15.39 14.00
CA LYS A 838 37.48 -14.10 14.70
C LYS A 838 38.84 -13.47 14.51
N VAL A 839 38.89 -12.17 14.22
CA VAL A 839 40.14 -11.40 14.09
C VAL A 839 40.04 -10.00 14.68
N ARG A 840 41.20 -9.45 15.06
CA ARG A 840 41.41 -8.01 15.26
C ARG A 840 42.43 -7.49 14.27
N PHE A 841 42.08 -6.41 13.57
CA PHE A 841 42.99 -5.69 12.69
C PHE A 841 43.85 -4.74 13.53
N THR A 842 45.16 -4.98 13.57
CA THR A 842 46.10 -4.23 14.42
C THR A 842 47.14 -3.44 13.64
N GLY A 843 47.21 -3.65 12.33
CA GLY A 843 48.18 -2.99 11.46
C GLY A 843 47.69 -2.90 10.02
N VAL A 844 48.45 -2.16 9.21
CA VAL A 844 48.20 -2.01 7.78
C VAL A 844 49.03 -2.99 6.97
N VAL A 845 48.55 -3.32 5.78
CA VAL A 845 49.26 -4.09 4.76
C VAL A 845 49.23 -3.26 3.49
N TYR A 846 50.35 -3.17 2.78
CA TYR A 846 50.40 -2.55 1.46
C TYR A 846 50.35 -3.63 0.37
N PRO A 847 49.59 -3.42 -0.72
CA PRO A 847 49.65 -4.31 -1.88
C PRO A 847 51.11 -4.49 -2.34
N GLY A 848 51.48 -5.72 -2.67
CA GLY A 848 52.84 -6.14 -2.96
C GLY A 848 53.65 -6.63 -1.76
N GLU A 849 53.19 -6.44 -0.51
CA GLU A 849 53.89 -6.97 0.68
C GLU A 849 53.64 -8.48 0.89
N THR A 850 54.49 -9.11 1.69
CA THR A 850 54.41 -10.53 2.04
C THR A 850 53.72 -10.69 3.39
N LEU A 851 52.62 -11.43 3.39
CA LEU A 851 51.91 -11.83 4.60
C LEU A 851 52.48 -13.16 5.10
N ARG A 852 52.83 -13.23 6.39
CA ARG A 852 53.17 -14.48 7.08
C ARG A 852 52.04 -14.82 8.04
N VAL A 853 51.33 -15.91 7.75
CA VAL A 853 50.29 -16.48 8.60
C VAL A 853 50.93 -17.52 9.50
N GLU A 854 50.84 -17.32 10.80
CA GLU A 854 51.36 -18.22 11.82
C GLU A 854 50.18 -18.76 12.63
N ALA A 855 50.08 -20.08 12.81
CA ALA A 855 48.96 -20.69 13.50
C ALA A 855 49.39 -21.75 14.52
N TRP A 856 48.63 -21.85 15.60
CA TRP A 856 48.83 -22.73 16.74
C TRP A 856 47.55 -23.52 17.00
N LYS A 857 47.60 -24.83 16.84
CA LYS A 857 46.48 -25.72 17.12
C LYS A 857 46.44 -26.04 18.60
N GLU A 858 45.55 -25.37 19.32
CA GLU A 858 45.41 -25.51 20.78
C GLU A 858 44.51 -26.69 21.18
N SER A 859 43.61 -27.13 20.30
CA SER A 859 42.81 -28.33 20.49
C SER A 859 42.35 -28.93 19.16
N SER A 860 41.58 -30.02 19.21
CA SER A 860 40.94 -30.58 18.02
C SER A 860 39.95 -29.62 17.35
N ARG A 861 39.48 -28.59 18.07
CA ARG A 861 38.44 -27.66 17.61
C ARG A 861 38.88 -26.19 17.56
N LYS A 862 40.12 -25.86 17.94
CA LYS A 862 40.55 -24.45 18.01
C LYS A 862 41.97 -24.27 17.51
N VAL A 863 42.13 -23.33 16.57
CA VAL A 863 43.43 -22.88 16.05
C VAL A 863 43.53 -21.38 16.25
N ILE A 864 44.49 -20.95 17.08
CA ILE A 864 44.83 -19.53 17.23
C ILE A 864 45.77 -19.15 16.09
N PHE A 865 45.64 -17.96 15.52
CA PHE A 865 46.56 -17.50 14.48
C PHE A 865 46.89 -16.01 14.61
N GLN A 866 47.95 -15.60 13.93
CA GLN A 866 48.29 -14.21 13.68
C GLN A 866 48.79 -14.05 12.25
N THR A 867 48.69 -12.84 11.71
CA THR A 867 49.23 -12.52 10.39
C THR A 867 50.15 -11.32 10.51
N THR A 868 51.41 -11.49 10.08
CA THR A 868 52.44 -10.44 10.09
C THR A 868 52.84 -10.03 8.67
N VAL A 869 53.35 -8.82 8.54
CA VAL A 869 53.99 -8.32 7.31
C VAL A 869 55.49 -8.56 7.43
N VAL A 870 56.04 -9.42 6.57
CA VAL A 870 57.44 -9.88 6.66
C VAL A 870 58.41 -8.72 6.51
N GLU A 871 58.20 -7.85 5.52
CA GLU A 871 59.11 -6.76 5.19
C GLU A 871 59.26 -5.74 6.33
N ARG A 872 58.23 -5.60 7.17
CA ARG A 872 58.18 -4.61 8.26
C ARG A 872 58.19 -5.23 9.66
N ASN A 873 58.18 -6.56 9.75
CA ASN A 873 58.03 -7.30 11.00
C ASN A 873 56.91 -6.75 11.90
N SER A 874 55.75 -6.44 11.29
CA SER A 874 54.62 -5.81 11.98
C SER A 874 53.38 -6.70 11.91
N VAL A 875 52.54 -6.66 12.95
CA VAL A 875 51.34 -7.51 13.05
C VAL A 875 50.15 -6.83 12.37
N ALA A 876 49.59 -7.48 11.35
CA ALA A 876 48.39 -7.02 10.65
C ALA A 876 47.11 -7.57 11.29
N ILE A 877 47.09 -8.87 11.63
CA ILE A 877 45.99 -9.54 12.33
C ILE A 877 46.49 -10.12 13.64
N ALA A 878 45.80 -9.80 14.73
CA ALA A 878 46.05 -10.31 16.07
C ALA A 878 44.74 -10.77 16.74
N SER A 879 44.86 -11.31 17.96
CA SER A 879 43.71 -11.77 18.77
C SER A 879 42.74 -12.64 17.97
N ALA A 880 43.30 -13.56 17.19
CA ALA A 880 42.59 -14.26 16.14
C ALA A 880 42.57 -15.78 16.34
N ALA A 881 41.45 -16.38 15.98
CA ALA A 881 41.29 -17.83 16.01
C ALA A 881 40.23 -18.28 15.01
N VAL A 882 40.34 -19.54 14.59
CA VAL A 882 39.25 -20.31 13.99
C VAL A 882 38.80 -21.40 14.95
N GLU A 883 37.49 -21.63 15.01
CA GLU A 883 36.93 -22.84 15.62
C GLU A 883 36.55 -23.81 14.52
N LEU A 884 37.15 -25.01 14.52
CA LEU A 884 36.96 -26.02 13.47
C LEU A 884 35.62 -26.75 13.65
N GLU A 885 34.98 -27.13 12.53
CA GLU A 885 33.84 -28.05 12.57
C GLU A 885 34.28 -29.46 13.04
N PRO A 886 33.47 -30.21 13.81
CA PRO A 886 33.79 -31.59 14.16
C PRO A 886 33.91 -32.43 12.88
N LYS A 887 35.03 -33.15 12.72
CA LYS A 887 35.20 -34.07 11.59
C LYS A 887 34.08 -35.11 11.57
N VAL A 888 33.09 -34.94 10.70
CA VAL A 888 32.18 -36.01 10.30
C VAL A 888 33.01 -36.97 9.45
N GLY A 889 33.14 -38.22 9.89
CA GLY A 889 33.97 -39.20 9.20
C GLY A 889 33.54 -39.37 7.75
N GLY A 890 34.42 -39.02 6.81
CA GLY A 890 34.23 -39.34 5.39
C GLY A 890 34.59 -38.25 4.38
N SER A 891 34.66 -36.98 4.74
CA SER A 891 35.06 -35.93 3.79
C SER A 891 36.59 -35.79 3.77
N LYS A 892 37.21 -36.29 2.69
CA LYS A 892 38.40 -35.63 2.13
C LYS A 892 37.92 -34.29 1.56
N LEU A 893 38.82 -33.32 1.49
CA LEU A 893 38.66 -32.10 0.69
C LEU A 893 37.78 -32.33 -0.53
#